data_AF-A0A1V6MK00-F1
#
_entry.id   AF-A0A1V6MK00-F1
#
_cell.length_a   1.000
_cell.length_b   1.000
_cell.length_c   1.000
_cell.angle_alpha   90.00
_cell.angle_beta   90.00
_cell.angle_gamma   90.00
#
_symmetry.space_group_name_H-M   'P 1'
#
loop_
_entity.id
_entity.type
_entity.pdbx_description
1 polymer ?
#
loop_
_entity_poly.entity_id
_entity_poly.type
_entity_poly.pdbx_seq_one_letter_code
_entity_poly.pdbx_strand_id
1 'polypeptide(L)'
;MRDMNEDAAANAGQRTDAGQRTDAGQRADAGRATAEEIERGGGGLGVSELLALVMTADPAGPGPASGDSAPTPRSDATAPAVDATAPAVDATGPAVDAADPAFDQDGLADAIAVAAGRHLPQGHLDADADFFDAGGSSVHAVELAAELERDLGVELDLDDVFADARPSSLARRWLERGGRAAPLPAPRTADAEKLPAPAPAVLPTSAPAAAQAILSVRSPRSAQPAPVTTLPLPDLGDDPHSTARREDLDQILADLALADRLPFLRSPEPLPPRRILLTGATGFLGSHMLLDLLRHSDAHVYCLVRGADEEAATARLAEQLRTYRLPWNAEVRRRVTVLPGDIRRPRLGLSEELWHTLAHELDSVVGVAAAVDFLRGYQSLRAGNVLGALTLAELAATGRPKPLHHISSIAVFNEVGISSMGEDDPFAHVDRLVAGYDQSKWAAETALRRARDHGLIVSALRPGGIGGHTKTGAYNPQDLSSGLISAFGRFRTVPAFRYLNAAPVDWVSRVAVAVVCEPDAWGFDYNLTGVPNTLDDVVRDMAFGGMHVRVEDWDEWRTDTLARLQAQPVPELAFLTRVLQSPTALKLCEATLRGPAASAERTDALVEALGLTPAARYDAQAQLKTFEKLAGDGLARLPRKEDQPYLWFAETTEGRVHRAGGTESTAGTESTAGTAGTESTAGTASMAGAESTADTADHDDSPGSPCSMALTLSIASMYQLVKERRIDVSGEITCPAAHAEPLTVVHGDIWVRPEEGIPQQHGLKHPLLRYRLRLHDADGRPWWLEGHKYARARRDLWRQTRALTIELGREGEPAAFTGEVVVPADSYVRDQIDGIKVAPHLAGREKRAAKLTWLAWFGLEMGRGLAGPFARAAADLLDLRRTPNPTERHR
;
A
#
# COMPACT_ATOMS: atom_id res chain seq x y z
N MET A 1 6.83 70.26 12.09
CA MET A 1 5.90 71.39 12.28
C MET A 1 4.50 70.79 12.25
N ARG A 2 3.95 70.32 13.39
CA ARG A 2 3.15 71.07 14.40
C ARG A 2 2.03 71.85 13.71
N ASP A 3 0.74 71.54 13.87
CA ASP A 3 -0.07 71.46 15.11
C ASP A 3 -1.36 70.64 14.86
N MET A 4 -1.73 69.66 15.71
CA MET A 4 -2.68 69.68 16.86
C MET A 4 -4.19 69.59 16.54
N ASN A 5 -4.87 68.83 17.42
CA ASN A 5 -6.31 68.75 17.76
C ASN A 5 -7.23 67.84 16.92
N GLU A 6 -8.28 67.22 17.47
CA GLU A 6 -8.66 66.67 18.79
C GLU A 6 -10.04 66.01 18.55
N ASP A 7 -10.29 64.87 19.18
CA ASP A 7 -11.58 64.37 19.70
C ASP A 7 -12.91 64.39 18.90
N ALA A 8 -13.44 63.16 18.80
CA ALA A 8 -14.71 62.68 19.38
C ALA A 8 -16.08 62.89 18.68
N ALA A 9 -16.67 61.73 18.37
CA ALA A 9 -17.99 61.24 18.84
C ALA A 9 -19.31 61.61 18.10
N ALA A 10 -19.95 60.52 17.65
CA ALA A 10 -21.31 60.06 17.96
C ALA A 10 -22.55 60.69 17.30
N ASN A 11 -23.34 59.82 16.64
CA ASN A 11 -24.74 59.42 16.92
C ASN A 11 -25.45 59.03 15.60
N ALA A 12 -25.91 57.79 15.43
CA ALA A 12 -27.14 57.19 15.97
C ALA A 12 -28.43 57.76 15.33
N GLY A 13 -29.15 56.90 14.61
CA GLY A 13 -30.48 57.17 14.05
C GLY A 13 -31.08 55.95 13.36
N GLN A 14 -31.84 55.14 14.12
CA GLN A 14 -32.64 53.98 13.69
C GLN A 14 -34.02 54.39 13.12
N ARG A 15 -34.71 53.37 12.53
CA ARG A 15 -36.16 53.21 12.21
C ARG A 15 -36.52 53.56 10.77
N THR A 16 -37.32 52.82 9.99
CA THR A 16 -38.37 51.77 10.15
C THR A 16 -38.68 51.26 8.72
N ASP A 17 -38.74 49.95 8.45
CA ASP A 17 -39.93 49.06 8.38
C ASP A 17 -40.61 48.93 6.98
N ALA A 18 -40.88 47.66 6.64
CA ALA A 18 -41.78 47.05 5.63
C ALA A 18 -41.76 47.41 4.11
N GLY A 19 -41.59 46.37 3.27
CA GLY A 19 -42.52 46.09 2.15
C GLY A 19 -41.99 46.05 0.69
N GLN A 20 -41.83 44.83 0.17
CA GLN A 20 -42.09 44.34 -1.23
C GLN A 20 -41.58 45.13 -2.47
N ARG A 21 -40.78 44.44 -3.32
CA ARG A 21 -40.88 44.31 -4.80
C ARG A 21 -39.64 43.58 -5.35
N THR A 22 -39.76 42.34 -5.82
CA THR A 22 -39.81 41.91 -7.23
C THR A 22 -38.57 42.20 -8.10
N ASP A 23 -37.92 41.09 -8.46
CA ASP A 23 -37.50 40.69 -9.81
C ASP A 23 -36.04 40.88 -10.29
N ALA A 24 -35.61 39.80 -10.94
CA ALA A 24 -34.59 39.67 -11.98
C ALA A 24 -33.13 40.03 -11.69
N GLY A 25 -32.27 39.00 -11.66
CA GLY A 25 -30.85 39.20 -11.95
C GLY A 25 -29.86 38.12 -11.51
N GLN A 26 -30.11 36.82 -11.77
CA GLN A 26 -29.06 35.80 -11.61
C GLN A 26 -29.32 34.57 -12.49
N ARG A 27 -28.89 34.66 -13.76
CA ARG A 27 -28.57 33.51 -14.61
C ARG A 27 -27.49 33.92 -15.60
N ALA A 28 -26.23 33.61 -15.27
CA ALA A 28 -25.15 33.28 -16.20
C ALA A 28 -23.83 33.19 -15.40
N ASP A 29 -23.52 32.01 -14.85
CA ASP A 29 -22.16 31.41 -15.00
C ASP A 29 -22.06 29.96 -14.47
N ALA A 30 -23.13 29.16 -14.59
CA ALA A 30 -23.09 27.72 -14.34
C ALA A 30 -23.24 27.00 -15.70
N GLY A 31 -22.19 27.05 -16.51
CA GLY A 31 -22.21 26.56 -17.89
C GLY A 31 -20.83 26.24 -18.43
N ARG A 32 -19.99 25.58 -17.63
CA ARG A 32 -18.68 25.08 -18.06
C ARG A 32 -18.28 23.77 -17.36
N ALA A 33 -19.25 22.91 -17.10
CA ALA A 33 -19.04 21.48 -16.86
C ALA A 33 -19.11 20.79 -18.24
N THR A 34 -18.00 20.19 -18.68
CA THR A 34 -17.85 19.60 -20.01
C THR A 34 -18.57 18.26 -20.11
N ALA A 35 -19.02 17.91 -21.32
CA ALA A 35 -19.79 16.70 -21.64
C ALA A 35 -19.14 15.36 -21.21
N GLU A 36 -17.87 15.35 -20.81
CA GLU A 36 -17.19 14.19 -20.20
C GLU A 36 -17.71 13.84 -18.80
N GLU A 37 -18.17 14.82 -17.99
CA GLU A 37 -18.71 14.53 -16.65
C GLU A 37 -20.09 13.86 -16.70
N ILE A 38 -20.83 14.08 -17.80
CA ILE A 38 -22.12 13.42 -18.05
C ILE A 38 -21.90 12.00 -18.59
N GLU A 39 -20.85 11.75 -19.40
CA GLU A 39 -20.48 10.39 -19.84
C GLU A 39 -19.89 9.52 -18.70
N ARG A 40 -19.35 10.11 -17.63
CA ARG A 40 -18.83 9.38 -16.45
C ARG A 40 -19.85 9.04 -15.37
N GLY A 41 -21.11 9.47 -15.50
CA GLY A 41 -22.27 8.95 -14.76
C GLY A 41 -22.15 8.92 -13.23
N GLY A 42 -22.48 10.06 -12.61
CA GLY A 42 -23.29 10.28 -11.40
C GLY A 42 -23.30 9.24 -10.25
N GLY A 43 -23.00 9.73 -9.05
CA GLY A 43 -22.95 8.99 -7.79
C GLY A 43 -24.18 8.13 -7.48
N GLY A 44 -23.95 6.82 -7.45
CA GLY A 44 -24.75 5.84 -6.72
C GLY A 44 -23.88 5.24 -5.61
N LEU A 45 -24.54 4.71 -4.57
CA LEU A 45 -23.91 4.07 -3.42
C LEU A 45 -22.79 3.11 -3.87
N GLY A 46 -21.62 3.24 -3.23
CA GLY A 46 -20.47 2.41 -3.54
C GLY A 46 -20.73 0.94 -3.19
N VAL A 47 -20.08 0.01 -3.90
CA VAL A 47 -20.14 -1.44 -3.60
C VAL A 47 -19.83 -1.72 -2.12
N SER A 48 -18.95 -0.90 -1.52
CA SER A 48 -18.59 -0.93 -0.10
C SER A 48 -19.76 -0.62 0.86
N GLU A 49 -20.67 0.30 0.51
CA GLU A 49 -21.84 0.65 1.33
C GLU A 49 -22.94 -0.41 1.24
N LEU A 50 -23.11 -1.03 0.07
CA LEU A 50 -24.04 -2.13 -0.16
C LEU A 50 -23.64 -3.40 0.62
N LEU A 51 -22.34 -3.69 0.74
CA LEU A 51 -21.81 -4.77 1.57
C LEU A 51 -22.03 -4.51 3.07
N ALA A 52 -21.88 -3.28 3.53
CA ALA A 52 -22.14 -2.91 4.93
C ALA A 52 -23.62 -3.11 5.32
N LEU A 53 -24.55 -2.84 4.40
CA LEU A 53 -25.99 -3.06 4.61
C LEU A 53 -26.38 -4.54 4.67
N VAL A 54 -25.66 -5.43 3.96
CA VAL A 54 -25.97 -6.86 3.96
C VAL A 54 -25.30 -7.60 5.12
N MET A 55 -24.11 -7.17 5.54
CA MET A 55 -23.40 -7.76 6.68
C MET A 55 -24.05 -7.44 8.04
N THR A 56 -24.94 -6.44 8.09
CA THR A 56 -25.68 -6.03 9.29
C THR A 56 -27.09 -6.62 9.40
N ALA A 57 -27.58 -7.31 8.36
CA ALA A 57 -28.91 -7.94 8.35
C ALA A 57 -28.84 -9.37 8.92
N ASP A 58 -29.35 -9.56 10.14
CA ASP A 58 -29.42 -10.84 10.83
C ASP A 58 -30.69 -11.61 10.38
N PRO A 59 -30.60 -12.79 9.75
CA PRO A 59 -31.78 -13.59 9.46
C PRO A 59 -32.17 -14.38 10.71
N ALA A 60 -33.35 -14.07 11.24
CA ALA A 60 -34.04 -14.80 12.30
C ALA A 60 -33.93 -16.33 12.10
N GLY A 61 -33.35 -17.01 13.09
CA GLY A 61 -33.12 -18.46 13.05
C GLY A 61 -34.40 -19.28 13.27
N PRO A 62 -34.48 -20.51 12.72
CA PRO A 62 -35.41 -21.50 13.21
C PRO A 62 -34.76 -22.38 14.30
N GLY A 63 -35.55 -22.71 15.32
CA GLY A 63 -35.17 -23.49 16.50
C GLY A 63 -34.88 -24.98 16.25
N PRO A 64 -34.59 -25.74 17.32
CA PRO A 64 -33.85 -27.00 17.24
C PRO A 64 -34.76 -28.19 16.91
N ALA A 65 -34.26 -29.09 16.06
CA ALA A 65 -34.81 -30.42 15.87
C ALA A 65 -33.85 -31.47 16.47
N SER A 66 -34.45 -32.36 17.26
CA SER A 66 -33.89 -33.47 18.02
C SER A 66 -33.62 -34.73 17.19
N GLY A 67 -32.65 -35.54 17.65
CA GLY A 67 -32.46 -36.98 17.35
C GLY A 67 -31.60 -37.21 16.09
N ASP A 68 -30.54 -38.01 16.06
CA ASP A 68 -30.44 -39.37 16.58
C ASP A 68 -28.99 -39.89 16.51
N SER A 69 -28.71 -40.79 17.45
CA SER A 69 -27.67 -41.81 17.58
C SER A 69 -26.62 -42.03 16.48
N ALA A 70 -25.35 -41.95 16.90
CA ALA A 70 -24.20 -42.61 16.26
C ALA A 70 -24.04 -44.06 16.78
N PRO A 71 -23.55 -45.00 15.96
CA PRO A 71 -22.91 -46.22 16.45
C PRO A 71 -21.38 -46.13 16.29
N THR A 72 -20.68 -46.41 17.38
CA THR A 72 -19.28 -46.82 17.40
C THR A 72 -19.08 -48.18 16.72
N PRO A 73 -17.88 -48.44 16.20
CA PRO A 73 -17.28 -49.75 16.46
C PRO A 73 -15.86 -49.67 17.01
N ARG A 74 -15.50 -50.81 17.58
CA ARG A 74 -14.43 -51.11 18.53
C ARG A 74 -13.04 -51.24 17.89
N SER A 75 -12.07 -51.15 18.80
CA SER A 75 -10.70 -51.63 18.69
C SER A 75 -10.62 -53.10 18.26
N ASP A 76 -9.56 -53.41 17.50
CA ASP A 76 -8.52 -54.38 17.88
C ASP A 76 -7.60 -54.61 16.68
N ALA A 77 -6.29 -54.36 16.85
CA ALA A 77 -5.22 -55.19 16.30
C ALA A 77 -3.83 -54.62 16.70
N THR A 78 -3.19 -55.37 17.59
CA THR A 78 -1.78 -55.41 17.96
C THR A 78 -0.79 -55.41 16.79
N ALA A 79 0.34 -54.71 16.96
CA ALA A 79 1.60 -54.98 16.26
C ALA A 79 2.81 -54.73 17.19
N PRO A 80 3.93 -55.45 17.01
CA PRO A 80 4.86 -55.77 18.10
C PRO A 80 6.08 -54.83 18.19
N ALA A 81 6.64 -54.80 19.40
CA ALA A 81 7.96 -54.25 19.71
C ALA A 81 9.08 -55.06 19.03
N VAL A 82 10.09 -54.36 18.51
CA VAL A 82 11.37 -54.96 18.14
C VAL A 82 12.51 -54.09 18.65
N ASP A 83 13.51 -54.82 19.09
CA ASP A 83 14.60 -54.56 20.01
C ASP A 83 15.63 -53.54 19.52
N ALA A 84 16.23 -52.87 20.49
CA ALA A 84 17.38 -51.98 20.33
C ALA A 84 18.66 -52.82 20.35
N THR A 85 19.56 -52.60 19.38
CA THR A 85 21.01 -52.82 19.55
C THR A 85 21.76 -52.38 18.29
N ALA A 86 22.56 -51.32 18.40
CA ALA A 86 23.70 -51.06 17.53
C ALA A 86 24.76 -50.23 18.30
N PRO A 87 26.05 -50.39 17.98
CA PRO A 87 27.11 -50.44 18.98
C PRO A 87 27.80 -49.09 19.26
N ALA A 88 28.38 -49.01 20.46
CA ALA A 88 29.39 -48.03 20.83
C ALA A 88 30.62 -48.15 19.92
N VAL A 89 31.09 -47.00 19.41
CA VAL A 89 32.40 -46.87 18.77
C VAL A 89 33.22 -45.87 19.57
N ASP A 90 34.46 -46.31 19.79
CA ASP A 90 35.48 -45.86 20.71
C ASP A 90 35.91 -44.39 20.52
N ALA A 91 36.23 -43.77 21.66
CA ALA A 91 36.85 -42.47 21.74
C ALA A 91 38.37 -42.62 21.69
N THR A 92 39.04 -41.98 20.72
CA THR A 92 40.39 -41.41 20.89
C THR A 92 40.74 -40.55 19.66
N GLY A 93 40.46 -39.25 19.75
CA GLY A 93 41.11 -38.20 18.96
C GLY A 93 41.82 -37.26 19.96
N PRO A 94 42.98 -36.67 19.62
CA PRO A 94 43.81 -35.98 20.59
C PRO A 94 43.07 -34.75 21.11
N ALA A 95 42.95 -34.66 22.44
CA ALA A 95 42.59 -33.42 23.11
C ALA A 95 43.63 -32.37 22.73
N VAL A 96 43.21 -31.39 21.93
CA VAL A 96 43.95 -30.14 21.82
C VAL A 96 43.71 -29.43 23.14
N ASP A 97 44.75 -29.30 23.96
CA ASP A 97 44.76 -28.41 25.11
C ASP A 97 44.49 -26.98 24.59
N ALA A 98 43.23 -26.55 24.64
CA ALA A 98 42.88 -25.15 24.49
C ALA A 98 43.36 -24.44 25.77
N ALA A 99 44.57 -23.90 25.69
CA ALA A 99 45.06 -22.94 26.66
C ALA A 99 44.01 -21.85 26.84
N ASP A 100 43.49 -21.73 28.06
CA ASP A 100 42.55 -20.68 28.46
C ASP A 100 43.19 -19.32 28.15
N PRO A 101 42.71 -18.55 27.15
CA PRO A 101 43.21 -17.22 26.97
C PRO A 101 42.53 -16.38 28.04
N ALA A 102 43.22 -16.20 29.17
CA ALA A 102 42.85 -15.18 30.15
C ALA A 102 43.08 -13.81 29.49
N PHE A 103 42.14 -13.40 28.63
CA PHE A 103 42.14 -12.08 28.04
C PHE A 103 41.82 -11.05 29.13
N ASP A 104 42.59 -9.97 29.19
CA ASP A 104 42.08 -8.72 29.78
C ASP A 104 41.08 -8.07 28.80
N GLN A 105 40.31 -7.09 29.29
CA GLN A 105 39.25 -6.47 28.48
C GLN A 105 39.79 -5.85 27.18
N ASP A 106 40.94 -5.17 27.26
CA ASP A 106 41.56 -4.49 26.12
C ASP A 106 42.10 -5.52 25.11
N GLY A 107 42.76 -6.59 25.57
CA GLY A 107 43.26 -7.66 24.72
C GLY A 107 42.14 -8.45 24.03
N LEU A 108 41.00 -8.67 24.72
CA LEU A 108 39.81 -9.26 24.09
C LEU A 108 39.19 -8.31 23.07
N ALA A 109 39.11 -7.02 23.38
CA ALA A 109 38.59 -6.01 22.46
C ALA A 109 39.42 -5.93 21.18
N ASP A 110 40.75 -5.94 21.29
CA ASP A 110 41.65 -5.96 20.14
C ASP A 110 41.49 -7.24 19.30
N ALA A 111 41.36 -8.40 19.95
CA ALA A 111 41.12 -9.67 19.27
C ALA A 111 39.79 -9.67 18.51
N ILE A 112 38.72 -9.17 19.14
CA ILE A 112 37.40 -9.01 18.50
C ILE A 112 37.49 -8.00 17.35
N ALA A 113 38.21 -6.89 17.50
CA ALA A 113 38.37 -5.88 16.46
C ALA A 113 39.08 -6.44 15.22
N VAL A 114 40.11 -7.28 15.41
CA VAL A 114 40.82 -7.96 14.31
C VAL A 114 39.90 -8.95 13.59
N ALA A 115 39.13 -9.77 14.33
CA ALA A 115 38.18 -10.69 13.73
C ALA A 115 37.08 -9.94 12.96
N ALA A 116 36.49 -8.92 13.57
CA ALA A 116 35.47 -8.07 12.97
C ALA A 116 35.98 -7.40 11.68
N GLY A 117 37.23 -6.92 11.66
CA GLY A 117 37.86 -6.31 10.50
C GLY A 117 37.83 -7.18 9.24
N ARG A 118 37.94 -8.52 9.38
CA ARG A 118 37.96 -9.46 8.24
C ARG A 118 36.64 -9.51 7.47
N HIS A 119 35.53 -9.16 8.13
CA HIS A 119 34.19 -9.16 7.54
C HIS A 119 33.77 -7.78 6.99
N LEU A 120 34.67 -6.80 7.05
CA LEU A 120 34.39 -5.43 6.64
C LEU A 120 35.09 -5.07 5.33
N PRO A 121 34.48 -4.21 4.48
CA PRO A 121 35.06 -3.81 3.20
C PRO A 121 36.47 -3.21 3.30
N GLN A 122 36.74 -2.49 4.39
CA GLN A 122 38.04 -1.85 4.67
C GLN A 122 39.06 -2.80 5.33
N GLY A 123 38.66 -4.00 5.76
CA GLY A 123 39.58 -4.99 6.34
C GLY A 123 40.05 -4.71 7.78
N HIS A 124 39.57 -3.65 8.43
CA HIS A 124 39.93 -3.30 9.82
C HIS A 124 38.76 -2.63 10.55
N LEU A 125 38.80 -2.68 11.89
CA LEU A 125 37.86 -2.01 12.80
C LEU A 125 38.62 -1.51 14.05
N ASP A 126 38.33 -0.30 14.52
CA ASP A 126 38.84 0.18 15.80
C ASP A 126 38.04 -0.41 16.97
N ALA A 127 38.66 -0.60 18.14
CA ALA A 127 38.01 -1.24 19.30
C ALA A 127 36.72 -0.54 19.76
N ASP A 128 36.59 0.77 19.53
CA ASP A 128 35.42 1.57 19.89
C ASP A 128 34.52 1.91 18.69
N ALA A 129 34.86 1.44 17.49
CA ALA A 129 34.04 1.63 16.30
C ALA A 129 32.93 0.56 16.23
N ASP A 130 31.70 0.99 15.96
CA ASP A 130 30.57 0.08 15.79
C ASP A 130 30.71 -0.68 14.46
N PHE A 131 30.68 -2.01 14.53
CA PHE A 131 30.83 -2.90 13.38
C PHE A 131 29.83 -2.63 12.25
N PHE A 132 28.57 -2.36 12.58
CA PHE A 132 27.54 -2.10 11.57
C PHE A 132 27.74 -0.73 10.91
N ASP A 133 28.16 0.27 11.66
CA ASP A 133 28.52 1.58 11.10
C ASP A 133 29.72 1.52 10.16
N ALA A 134 30.62 0.58 10.41
CA ALA A 134 31.77 0.29 9.57
C ALA A 134 31.40 -0.52 8.31
N GLY A 135 30.13 -0.85 8.09
CA GLY A 135 29.66 -1.57 6.90
C GLY A 135 29.42 -3.06 7.10
N GLY A 136 29.51 -3.55 8.34
CA GLY A 136 29.11 -4.90 8.73
C GLY A 136 27.62 -5.12 8.49
N SER A 137 27.26 -6.30 7.99
CA SER A 137 25.87 -6.72 7.84
C SER A 137 25.47 -7.63 9.01
N SER A 138 24.18 -7.89 9.18
CA SER A 138 23.70 -8.92 10.11
C SER A 138 24.22 -10.32 9.79
N VAL A 139 24.51 -10.61 8.51
CA VAL A 139 25.09 -11.91 8.10
C VAL A 139 26.53 -11.97 8.59
N HIS A 140 27.28 -10.90 8.37
CA HIS A 140 28.64 -10.76 8.86
C HIS A 140 28.71 -10.82 10.40
N ALA A 141 27.68 -10.34 11.12
CA ALA A 141 27.62 -10.44 12.58
C ALA A 141 27.48 -11.90 13.06
N VAL A 142 26.70 -12.72 12.35
CA VAL A 142 26.59 -14.17 12.63
C VAL A 142 27.91 -14.88 12.30
N GLU A 143 28.52 -14.53 11.18
CA GLU A 143 29.84 -15.08 10.79
C GLU A 143 30.93 -14.70 11.79
N LEU A 144 30.91 -13.45 12.28
CA LEU A 144 31.81 -12.96 13.33
C LEU A 144 31.62 -13.73 14.64
N ALA A 145 30.38 -13.91 15.11
CA ALA A 145 30.11 -14.68 16.33
C ALA A 145 30.62 -16.13 16.19
N ALA A 146 30.35 -16.77 15.05
CA ALA A 146 30.81 -18.13 14.77
C ALA A 146 32.33 -18.25 14.62
N GLU A 147 33.02 -17.22 14.11
CA GLU A 147 34.48 -17.15 14.05
C GLU A 147 35.10 -16.98 15.44
N LEU A 148 34.57 -16.07 16.25
CA LEU A 148 35.05 -15.82 17.62
C LEU A 148 34.90 -17.06 18.51
N GLU A 149 33.78 -17.78 18.39
CA GLU A 149 33.58 -19.04 19.08
C GLU A 149 34.60 -20.10 18.63
N ARG A 150 34.80 -20.25 17.32
CA ARG A 150 35.69 -21.26 16.74
C ARG A 150 37.16 -21.01 17.02
N ASP A 151 37.61 -19.78 16.83
CA ASP A 151 39.04 -19.43 16.78
C ASP A 151 39.55 -18.92 18.13
N LEU A 152 38.69 -18.31 18.96
CA LEU A 152 39.07 -17.73 20.25
C LEU A 152 38.34 -18.36 21.45
N GLY A 153 37.36 -19.26 21.22
CA GLY A 153 36.53 -19.81 22.30
C GLY A 153 35.59 -18.78 22.93
N VAL A 154 35.38 -17.64 22.27
CA VAL A 154 34.56 -16.52 22.75
C VAL A 154 33.15 -16.67 22.18
N GLU A 155 32.27 -17.27 22.97
CA GLU A 155 30.86 -17.40 22.62
C GLU A 155 30.12 -16.08 22.88
N LEU A 156 29.77 -15.37 21.79
CA LEU A 156 28.98 -14.14 21.87
C LEU A 156 27.50 -14.44 21.66
N ASP A 157 26.67 -13.88 22.53
CA ASP A 157 25.23 -13.82 22.32
C ASP A 157 24.92 -12.85 21.17
N LEU A 158 24.21 -13.32 20.14
CA LEU A 158 23.86 -12.49 18.98
C LEU A 158 23.05 -11.27 19.41
N ASP A 159 22.20 -11.38 20.43
CA ASP A 159 21.44 -10.23 20.94
C ASP A 159 22.34 -9.16 21.57
N ASP A 160 23.54 -9.52 22.04
CA ASP A 160 24.55 -8.56 22.52
C ASP A 160 25.32 -7.92 21.36
N VAL A 161 25.66 -8.70 20.32
CA VAL A 161 26.29 -8.19 19.10
C VAL A 161 25.39 -7.17 18.43
N PHE A 162 24.11 -7.48 18.29
CA PHE A 162 23.15 -6.54 17.71
C PHE A 162 22.89 -5.33 18.60
N ALA A 163 23.00 -5.49 19.93
CA ALA A 163 22.80 -4.39 20.86
C ALA A 163 23.88 -3.30 20.77
N ASP A 164 25.14 -3.72 20.78
CA ASP A 164 26.30 -2.82 20.73
C ASP A 164 27.50 -3.57 20.16
N ALA A 165 27.74 -3.38 18.86
CA ALA A 165 28.74 -4.15 18.12
C ALA A 165 30.15 -3.56 18.18
N ARG A 166 30.45 -2.73 19.20
CA ARG A 166 31.80 -2.25 19.46
C ARG A 166 32.61 -3.36 20.12
N PRO A 167 33.81 -3.70 19.61
CA PRO A 167 34.67 -4.72 20.22
C PRO A 167 34.90 -4.52 21.72
N SER A 168 35.09 -3.28 22.17
CA SER A 168 35.24 -2.94 23.60
C SER A 168 34.00 -3.25 24.44
N SER A 169 32.81 -3.05 23.89
CA SER A 169 31.54 -3.36 24.55
C SER A 169 31.29 -4.87 24.63
N LEU A 170 31.56 -5.59 23.54
CA LEU A 170 31.44 -7.05 23.47
C LEU A 170 32.41 -7.73 24.44
N ALA A 171 33.67 -7.29 24.48
CA ALA A 171 34.66 -7.78 25.42
C ALA A 171 34.22 -7.60 26.87
N ARG A 172 33.76 -6.39 27.23
CA ARG A 172 33.27 -6.09 28.57
C ARG A 172 32.09 -6.99 28.96
N ARG A 173 31.07 -7.09 28.12
CA ARG A 173 29.86 -7.89 28.40
C ARG A 173 30.17 -9.38 28.54
N TRP A 174 31.05 -9.90 27.70
CA TRP A 174 31.47 -11.30 27.79
C TRP A 174 32.21 -11.60 29.10
N LEU A 175 33.11 -10.70 29.52
CA LEU A 175 33.82 -10.81 30.80
C LEU A 175 32.88 -10.68 32.01
N GLU A 176 31.92 -9.75 31.97
CA GLU A 176 30.91 -9.58 33.03
C GLU A 176 30.03 -10.84 33.22
N ARG A 177 29.80 -11.61 32.14
CA ARG A 177 29.03 -12.87 32.17
C ARG A 177 29.84 -14.09 32.62
N GLY A 178 31.14 -13.94 32.91
CA GLY A 178 31.99 -15.03 33.42
C GLY A 178 32.57 -15.96 32.35
N GLY A 179 32.63 -15.53 31.08
CA GLY A 179 33.45 -16.17 30.04
C GLY A 179 32.88 -17.43 29.36
N ARG A 180 31.63 -17.84 29.64
CA ARG A 180 30.88 -18.86 28.87
C ARG A 180 29.37 -18.63 28.98
N ALA A 181 28.60 -18.96 27.96
CA ALA A 181 27.15 -18.79 27.97
C ALA A 181 26.48 -19.60 29.11
N ALA A 182 25.53 -18.97 29.80
CA ALA A 182 24.64 -19.66 30.74
C ALA A 182 23.74 -20.64 29.97
N PRO A 183 23.37 -21.81 30.55
CA PRO A 183 22.47 -22.75 29.89
C PRO A 183 21.12 -22.09 29.60
N LEU A 184 20.60 -22.28 28.38
CA LEU A 184 19.23 -21.93 28.00
C LEU A 184 18.23 -22.38 29.09
N PRO A 185 17.24 -21.56 29.46
CA PRO A 185 16.22 -21.97 30.41
C PRO A 185 15.46 -23.17 29.83
N ALA A 186 15.42 -24.26 30.60
CA ALA A 186 14.67 -25.45 30.23
C ALA A 186 13.18 -25.08 29.99
N PRO A 187 12.52 -25.71 29.00
CA PRO A 187 11.11 -25.46 28.73
C PRO A 187 10.30 -25.73 30.01
N ARG A 188 9.61 -24.69 30.50
CA ARG A 188 8.69 -24.81 31.64
C ARG A 188 7.60 -25.80 31.25
N THR A 189 7.55 -26.92 31.96
CA THR A 189 6.42 -27.85 31.93
C THR A 189 5.17 -27.11 32.41
N ALA A 190 4.08 -27.24 31.66
CA ALA A 190 2.79 -26.64 31.97
C ALA A 190 2.24 -27.19 33.29
N ASP A 191 2.40 -26.45 34.38
CA ASP A 191 1.62 -26.66 35.58
C ASP A 191 0.28 -25.96 35.44
N ALA A 192 -0.79 -26.75 35.61
CA ALA A 192 -2.17 -26.35 35.45
C ALA A 192 -2.59 -25.36 36.55
N GLU A 193 -2.66 -24.07 36.22
CA GLU A 193 -3.23 -23.06 37.09
C GLU A 193 -4.72 -22.82 36.81
N LYS A 194 -5.49 -22.87 37.90
CA LYS A 194 -6.94 -22.75 38.00
C LYS A 194 -7.44 -21.39 37.50
N LEU A 195 -8.42 -21.44 36.60
CA LEU A 195 -9.19 -20.28 36.13
C LEU A 195 -10.01 -19.64 37.27
N PRO A 196 -9.93 -18.32 37.53
CA PRO A 196 -10.88 -17.63 38.39
C PRO A 196 -12.16 -17.23 37.62
N ALA A 197 -13.29 -17.24 38.33
CA ALA A 197 -14.65 -17.04 37.81
C ALA A 197 -14.93 -15.61 37.33
N PRO A 198 -15.89 -15.41 36.41
CA PRO A 198 -16.18 -14.10 35.82
C PRO A 198 -17.04 -13.20 36.74
N ALA A 199 -16.69 -11.92 36.80
CA ALA A 199 -17.51 -10.85 37.40
C ALA A 199 -18.42 -10.19 36.34
N PRO A 200 -19.58 -9.61 36.72
CA PRO A 200 -20.71 -9.41 35.82
C PRO A 200 -20.65 -8.13 34.97
N ALA A 201 -21.33 -8.20 33.84
CA ALA A 201 -21.51 -7.14 32.85
C ALA A 201 -22.35 -5.96 33.37
N VAL A 202 -21.94 -4.73 33.01
CA VAL A 202 -22.75 -3.52 33.12
C VAL A 202 -22.97 -2.96 31.72
N LEU A 203 -24.25 -2.86 31.33
CA LEU A 203 -24.72 -2.26 30.07
C LEU A 203 -24.99 -0.75 30.25
N PRO A 204 -25.03 0.03 29.15
CA PRO A 204 -24.86 1.48 29.18
C PRO A 204 -26.20 2.23 29.34
N THR A 205 -26.14 3.46 29.85
CA THR A 205 -27.27 4.38 29.86
C THR A 205 -26.92 5.73 29.24
N SER A 206 -27.69 6.04 28.18
CA SER A 206 -28.24 7.34 27.75
C SER A 206 -27.32 8.53 27.42
N ALA A 207 -27.42 8.98 26.16
CA ALA A 207 -27.24 10.36 25.74
C ALA A 207 -28.30 11.29 26.38
N PRO A 208 -28.10 12.63 26.39
CA PRO A 208 -28.71 13.39 25.30
C PRO A 208 -27.97 14.67 24.83
N ALA A 209 -28.37 15.05 23.61
CA ALA A 209 -28.65 16.40 23.10
C ALA A 209 -27.50 17.36 22.68
N ALA A 210 -27.67 17.80 21.44
CA ALA A 210 -26.94 18.83 20.71
C ALA A 210 -27.11 20.24 21.29
N ALA A 211 -26.07 21.06 21.14
CA ALA A 211 -26.19 22.51 21.05
C ALA A 211 -25.09 23.06 20.11
N GLN A 212 -25.54 23.81 19.10
CA GLN A 212 -24.74 24.59 18.16
C GLN A 212 -24.01 25.74 18.88
N ALA A 213 -22.76 26.01 18.53
CA ALA A 213 -22.15 27.33 18.69
C ALA A 213 -20.92 27.52 17.77
N ILE A 214 -21.19 28.07 16.58
CA ILE A 214 -20.53 29.17 15.87
C ILE A 214 -19.00 29.40 16.14
N LEU A 215 -18.27 29.31 15.03
CA LEU A 215 -16.91 29.79 14.76
C LEU A 215 -16.52 31.11 15.45
N SER A 216 -15.39 31.09 16.14
CA SER A 216 -14.45 32.23 16.22
C SER A 216 -13.07 31.72 16.64
N VAL A 217 -12.13 31.69 15.69
CA VAL A 217 -10.70 31.50 15.95
C VAL A 217 -10.21 32.70 16.77
N ARG A 218 -9.81 32.47 18.02
CA ARG A 218 -9.03 33.42 18.82
C ARG A 218 -7.83 32.71 19.41
N SER A 219 -6.64 33.24 19.11
CA SER A 219 -5.36 32.88 19.72
C SER A 219 -5.43 32.97 21.25
N PRO A 220 -5.00 31.95 22.01
CA PRO A 220 -4.71 32.12 23.43
C PRO A 220 -3.28 32.64 23.63
N ARG A 221 -3.17 33.70 24.44
CA ARG A 221 -1.91 34.20 25.01
C ARG A 221 -1.26 33.15 25.92
N SER A 222 0.07 33.20 25.96
CA SER A 222 1.00 32.43 26.81
C SER A 222 0.39 31.96 28.15
N ALA A 223 0.23 30.65 28.32
CA ALA A 223 0.01 30.04 29.61
C ALA A 223 1.36 29.56 30.17
N GLN A 224 1.73 30.04 31.37
CA GLN A 224 2.89 29.55 32.11
C GLN A 224 2.74 28.08 32.49
N PRO A 225 3.83 27.29 32.54
CA PRO A 225 3.77 25.88 32.92
C PRO A 225 3.46 25.74 34.42
N ALA A 226 2.51 24.84 34.74
CA ALA A 226 2.19 24.46 36.11
C ALA A 226 3.33 23.63 36.73
N PRO A 227 3.54 23.69 38.06
CA PRO A 227 4.66 23.00 38.70
C PRO A 227 4.46 21.47 38.69
N VAL A 228 5.53 20.76 38.32
CA VAL A 228 5.64 19.30 38.35
C VAL A 228 5.45 18.82 39.79
N THR A 229 4.35 18.11 40.04
CA THR A 229 4.15 17.38 41.29
C THR A 229 4.71 15.97 41.10
N THR A 230 5.83 15.67 41.74
CA THR A 230 6.41 14.32 41.81
C THR A 230 5.48 13.42 42.63
N LEU A 231 4.75 12.53 41.97
CA LEU A 231 4.07 11.43 42.64
C LEU A 231 5.06 10.28 42.89
N PRO A 232 4.98 9.57 44.03
CA PRO A 232 5.87 8.46 44.32
C PRO A 232 5.58 7.30 43.35
N LEU A 233 6.63 6.69 42.82
CA LEU A 233 6.57 5.45 42.04
C LEU A 233 5.89 4.35 42.89
N PRO A 234 4.85 3.67 42.37
CA PRO A 234 4.34 2.47 43.01
C PRO A 234 5.40 1.37 42.91
N ASP A 235 5.54 0.62 44.01
CA ASP A 235 6.42 -0.55 44.12
C ASP A 235 6.06 -1.58 43.05
N LEU A 236 6.95 -1.72 42.05
CA LEU A 236 6.82 -2.66 40.94
C LEU A 236 7.26 -4.03 41.44
N GLY A 237 6.31 -4.90 41.75
CA GLY A 237 6.59 -6.33 41.92
C GLY A 237 7.21 -6.89 40.63
N ASP A 238 8.14 -7.84 40.80
CA ASP A 238 8.88 -8.54 39.74
C ASP A 238 7.95 -9.10 38.65
N ASP A 239 7.77 -8.35 37.56
CA ASP A 239 7.31 -8.87 36.28
C ASP A 239 8.53 -9.33 35.47
N PRO A 240 8.65 -10.62 35.08
CA PRO A 240 9.77 -11.12 34.27
C PRO A 240 9.86 -10.53 32.85
N HIS A 241 8.92 -9.66 32.45
CA HIS A 241 8.85 -9.10 31.10
C HIS A 241 9.59 -7.74 30.94
N SER A 242 10.89 -7.86 30.65
CA SER A 242 11.81 -6.94 29.93
C SER A 242 11.57 -5.42 29.97
N THR A 243 12.33 -4.75 30.81
CA THR A 243 12.61 -3.32 30.70
C THR A 243 13.71 -3.04 29.66
N ALA A 244 13.80 -1.80 29.18
CA ALA A 244 14.98 -1.30 28.46
C ALA A 244 16.25 -1.59 29.28
N ARG A 245 17.38 -1.83 28.59
CA ARG A 245 18.64 -2.03 29.31
C ARG A 245 19.02 -0.75 30.04
N ARG A 246 19.58 -0.89 31.24
CA ARG A 246 20.00 0.26 32.06
C ARG A 246 21.00 1.17 31.34
N GLU A 247 21.97 0.55 30.66
CA GLU A 247 22.97 1.26 29.85
C GLU A 247 22.33 2.10 28.74
N ASP A 248 21.32 1.56 28.04
CA ASP A 248 20.58 2.26 26.99
C ASP A 248 19.86 3.46 27.59
N LEU A 249 19.17 3.27 28.72
CA LEU A 249 18.44 4.33 29.40
C LEU A 249 19.37 5.47 29.86
N ASP A 250 20.49 5.14 30.50
CA ASP A 250 21.47 6.14 30.94
C ASP A 250 22.06 6.90 29.75
N GLN A 251 22.35 6.22 28.64
CA GLN A 251 22.84 6.85 27.41
C GLN A 251 21.76 7.73 26.75
N ILE A 252 20.50 7.30 26.71
CA ILE A 252 19.38 8.11 26.21
C ILE A 252 19.28 9.40 27.00
N LEU A 253 19.30 9.34 28.33
CA LEU A 253 19.22 10.53 29.19
C LEU A 253 20.40 11.48 28.95
N ALA A 254 21.61 10.96 28.77
CA ALA A 254 22.79 11.75 28.42
C ALA A 254 22.64 12.45 27.06
N ASP A 255 22.04 11.78 26.09
CA ASP A 255 21.80 12.33 24.75
C ASP A 255 20.74 13.42 24.76
N LEU A 256 19.66 13.27 25.54
CA LEU A 256 18.65 14.31 25.70
C LEU A 256 19.25 15.61 26.24
N ALA A 257 20.25 15.51 27.13
CA ALA A 257 20.95 16.67 27.69
C ALA A 257 21.83 17.42 26.67
N LEU A 258 22.11 16.83 25.50
CA LEU A 258 22.84 17.52 24.44
C LEU A 258 21.99 18.63 23.79
N ALA A 259 20.67 18.47 23.73
CA ALA A 259 19.76 19.49 23.22
C ALA A 259 19.84 20.79 24.05
N ASP A 260 20.08 20.65 25.36
CA ASP A 260 20.18 21.77 26.31
C ASP A 260 21.44 22.64 26.05
N ARG A 261 22.33 22.23 25.14
CA ARG A 261 23.50 23.01 24.71
C ARG A 261 23.21 23.97 23.55
N LEU A 262 22.04 23.84 22.91
CA LEU A 262 21.67 24.72 21.81
C LEU A 262 21.45 26.16 22.32
N PRO A 263 21.82 27.19 21.55
CA PRO A 263 21.57 28.57 21.94
C PRO A 263 20.06 28.89 21.95
N PHE A 264 19.65 29.87 22.73
CA PHE A 264 18.29 30.43 22.62
C PHE A 264 18.15 31.21 21.30
N LEU A 265 17.14 30.85 20.52
CA LEU A 265 16.92 31.38 19.19
C LEU A 265 15.73 32.33 19.13
N ARG A 266 15.75 33.20 18.13
CA ARG A 266 14.55 33.92 17.68
C ARG A 266 13.84 33.05 16.64
N SER A 267 12.52 33.23 16.54
CA SER A 267 11.74 32.57 15.49
C SER A 267 12.28 32.96 14.10
N PRO A 268 12.43 31.98 13.18
CA PRO A 268 12.75 32.27 11.79
C PRO A 268 11.63 33.08 11.13
N GLU A 269 11.95 33.72 10.02
CA GLU A 269 10.93 34.39 9.20
C GLU A 269 10.00 33.32 8.56
N PRO A 270 8.67 33.45 8.68
CA PRO A 270 7.73 32.46 8.17
C PRO A 270 7.54 32.60 6.66
N LEU A 271 8.57 32.28 5.89
CA LEU A 271 8.55 32.32 4.42
C LEU A 271 8.75 30.92 3.82
N PRO A 272 8.07 30.60 2.70
CA PRO A 272 8.33 29.37 1.98
C PRO A 272 9.83 29.22 1.64
N PRO A 273 10.45 28.05 1.88
CA PRO A 273 11.89 27.89 1.76
C PRO A 273 12.32 27.86 0.29
N ARG A 274 13.44 28.51 -0.03
CA ARG A 274 14.06 28.50 -1.37
C ARG A 274 15.32 27.65 -1.43
N ARG A 275 15.94 27.36 -0.28
CA ARG A 275 17.15 26.55 -0.16
C ARG A 275 16.97 25.55 0.98
N ILE A 276 16.89 24.28 0.63
CA ILE A 276 16.55 23.20 1.56
C ILE A 276 17.69 22.21 1.64
N LEU A 277 18.13 21.86 2.84
CA LEU A 277 18.97 20.68 3.05
C LEU A 277 18.06 19.46 3.25
N LEU A 278 18.22 18.44 2.42
CA LEU A 278 17.55 17.15 2.54
C LEU A 278 18.58 16.08 2.87
N THR A 279 18.43 15.45 4.03
CA THR A 279 19.16 14.21 4.34
C THR A 279 18.32 13.00 3.94
N GLY A 280 18.95 11.86 3.67
CA GLY A 280 18.22 10.61 3.39
C GLY A 280 17.59 10.54 2.00
N ALA A 281 18.00 11.40 1.06
CA ALA A 281 17.51 11.41 -0.33
C ALA A 281 17.74 10.10 -1.10
N THR A 282 18.63 9.24 -0.61
CA THR A 282 18.89 7.89 -1.14
C THR A 282 18.01 6.80 -0.54
N GLY A 283 17.24 7.10 0.51
CA GLY A 283 16.27 6.18 1.11
C GLY A 283 14.91 6.24 0.41
N PHE A 284 14.03 5.29 0.73
CA PHE A 284 12.72 5.18 0.09
C PHE A 284 11.90 6.47 0.21
N LEU A 285 11.48 6.87 1.41
CA LEU A 285 10.71 8.11 1.62
C LEU A 285 11.47 9.36 1.13
N GLY A 286 12.76 9.48 1.44
CA GLY A 286 13.55 10.67 1.09
C GLY A 286 13.68 10.89 -0.42
N SER A 287 13.72 9.81 -1.21
CA SER A 287 13.73 9.89 -2.68
C SER A 287 12.42 10.41 -3.26
N HIS A 288 11.28 10.02 -2.67
CA HIS A 288 9.95 10.55 -3.03
C HIS A 288 9.81 12.01 -2.59
N MET A 289 10.23 12.34 -1.36
CA MET A 289 10.21 13.71 -0.84
C MET A 289 11.06 14.66 -1.69
N LEU A 290 12.23 14.22 -2.16
CA LEU A 290 13.05 15.02 -3.08
C LEU A 290 12.24 15.46 -4.30
N LEU A 291 11.54 14.53 -4.95
CA LEU A 291 10.75 14.86 -6.12
C LEU A 291 9.52 15.69 -5.80
N ASP A 292 8.86 15.46 -4.68
CA ASP A 292 7.70 16.27 -4.30
C ASP A 292 8.10 17.69 -3.88
N LEU A 293 9.24 17.87 -3.19
CA LEU A 293 9.83 19.20 -2.94
C LEU A 293 10.06 19.93 -4.27
N LEU A 294 10.65 19.25 -5.25
CA LEU A 294 10.89 19.82 -6.58
C LEU A 294 9.57 20.12 -7.32
N ARG A 295 8.54 19.29 -7.21
CA ARG A 295 7.26 19.50 -7.90
C ARG A 295 6.42 20.63 -7.31
N HIS A 296 6.55 20.84 -6.00
CA HIS A 296 5.62 21.68 -5.24
C HIS A 296 6.29 22.88 -4.59
N SER A 297 7.54 23.15 -4.92
CA SER A 297 8.25 24.38 -4.57
C SER A 297 9.22 24.79 -5.68
N ASP A 298 9.64 26.05 -5.62
CA ASP A 298 10.75 26.57 -6.43
C ASP A 298 12.12 26.41 -5.74
N ALA A 299 12.18 25.59 -4.68
CA ALA A 299 13.38 25.44 -3.88
C ALA A 299 14.50 24.73 -4.65
N HIS A 300 15.73 25.14 -4.35
CA HIS A 300 16.94 24.38 -4.64
C HIS A 300 17.24 23.43 -3.48
N VAL A 301 17.46 22.16 -3.77
CA VAL A 301 17.60 21.11 -2.75
C VAL A 301 19.05 20.62 -2.69
N TYR A 302 19.69 20.81 -1.53
CA TYR A 302 20.99 20.25 -1.20
C TYR A 302 20.78 18.86 -0.61
N CYS A 303 21.26 17.82 -1.28
CA CYS A 303 21.11 16.44 -0.84
C CYS A 303 22.39 15.95 -0.17
N LEU A 304 22.35 15.67 1.13
CA LEU A 304 23.47 15.03 1.84
C LEU A 304 23.51 13.53 1.48
N VAL A 305 24.59 13.09 0.83
CA VAL A 305 24.73 11.70 0.35
C VAL A 305 26.13 11.18 0.64
N ARG A 306 26.22 9.96 1.16
CA ARG A 306 27.52 9.30 1.39
C ARG A 306 28.17 8.91 0.07
N GLY A 307 29.36 9.43 -0.18
CA GLY A 307 30.24 9.10 -1.30
C GLY A 307 31.67 9.56 -1.01
N ALA A 308 32.66 9.01 -1.71
CA ALA A 308 34.06 9.43 -1.56
C ALA A 308 34.27 10.88 -2.04
N ASP A 309 33.49 11.29 -3.04
CA ASP A 309 33.46 12.61 -3.63
C ASP A 309 32.04 12.91 -4.16
N GLU A 310 31.86 14.09 -4.75
CA GLU A 310 30.59 14.55 -5.31
C GLU A 310 30.10 13.66 -6.47
N GLU A 311 31.02 13.14 -7.30
CA GLU A 311 30.67 12.29 -8.44
C GLU A 311 30.08 10.95 -7.97
N ALA A 312 30.75 10.28 -7.04
CA ALA A 312 30.30 9.04 -6.43
C ALA A 312 28.97 9.23 -5.67
N ALA A 313 28.84 10.34 -4.92
CA ALA A 313 27.60 10.67 -4.22
C ALA A 313 26.44 10.92 -5.20
N THR A 314 26.70 11.62 -6.31
CA THR A 314 25.72 11.90 -7.35
C THR A 314 25.28 10.62 -8.07
N ALA A 315 26.23 9.76 -8.42
CA ALA A 315 25.95 8.46 -9.03
C ALA A 315 25.09 7.59 -8.11
N ARG A 316 25.39 7.58 -6.81
CA ARG A 316 24.58 6.86 -5.80
C ARG A 316 23.15 7.37 -5.74
N LEU A 317 22.94 8.70 -5.72
CA LEU A 317 21.59 9.28 -5.72
C LEU A 317 20.82 8.92 -7.00
N ALA A 318 21.47 9.03 -8.15
CA ALA A 318 20.88 8.67 -9.44
C ALA A 318 20.42 7.21 -9.50
N GLU A 319 21.24 6.30 -8.99
CA GLU A 319 20.94 4.86 -8.98
C GLU A 319 19.78 4.52 -8.04
N GLN A 320 19.72 5.15 -6.87
CA GLN A 320 18.60 4.95 -5.95
C GLN A 320 17.28 5.47 -6.52
N LEU A 321 17.28 6.64 -7.15
CA LEU A 321 16.09 7.15 -7.84
C LEU A 321 15.64 6.20 -8.95
N ARG A 322 16.58 5.67 -9.77
CA ARG A 322 16.26 4.67 -10.79
C ARG A 322 15.66 3.40 -10.19
N THR A 323 16.19 2.91 -9.07
CA THR A 323 15.69 1.71 -8.37
C THR A 323 14.21 1.86 -8.00
N TYR A 324 13.80 3.05 -7.53
CA TYR A 324 12.41 3.36 -7.19
C TYR A 324 11.57 3.85 -8.39
N ARG A 325 12.09 3.73 -9.63
CA ARG A 325 11.45 4.20 -10.87
C ARG A 325 11.13 5.70 -10.87
N LEU A 326 11.99 6.48 -10.23
CA LEU A 326 11.91 7.92 -10.11
C LEU A 326 12.82 8.61 -11.13
N PRO A 327 12.41 9.74 -11.72
CA PRO A 327 13.19 10.44 -12.74
C PRO A 327 14.49 11.04 -12.18
N TRP A 328 15.58 10.88 -12.92
CA TRP A 328 16.85 11.60 -12.76
C TRP A 328 17.23 12.29 -14.07
N ASN A 329 16.42 13.25 -14.51
CA ASN A 329 16.57 13.96 -15.77
C ASN A 329 17.32 15.30 -15.59
N ALA A 330 17.48 16.07 -16.67
CA ALA A 330 18.17 17.37 -16.61
C ALA A 330 17.43 18.42 -15.76
N GLU A 331 16.09 18.37 -15.69
CA GLU A 331 15.30 19.31 -14.88
C GLU A 331 15.47 19.07 -13.39
N VAL A 332 15.50 17.80 -12.96
CA VAL A 332 15.79 17.42 -11.58
C VAL A 332 17.21 17.88 -11.21
N ARG A 333 18.20 17.52 -12.03
CA ARG A 333 19.61 17.88 -11.78
C ARG A 333 19.86 19.39 -11.65
N ARG A 334 19.11 20.22 -12.38
CA ARG A 334 19.27 21.69 -12.32
C ARG A 334 18.98 22.29 -10.94
N ARG A 335 18.12 21.67 -10.13
CA ARG A 335 17.70 22.16 -8.81
C ARG A 335 18.20 21.31 -7.65
N VAL A 336 19.17 20.43 -7.91
CA VAL A 336 19.73 19.53 -6.90
C VAL A 336 21.24 19.71 -6.86
N THR A 337 21.77 19.99 -5.68
CA THR A 337 23.22 19.91 -5.40
C THR A 337 23.46 18.73 -4.48
N VAL A 338 24.36 17.82 -4.86
CA VAL A 338 24.69 16.65 -4.04
C VAL A 338 25.91 16.98 -3.20
N LEU A 339 25.80 16.83 -1.88
CA LEU A 339 26.87 17.09 -0.93
C LEU A 339 27.42 15.76 -0.42
N PRO A 340 28.68 15.39 -0.73
CA PRO A 340 29.30 14.22 -0.16
C PRO A 340 29.45 14.41 1.36
N GLY A 341 28.73 13.62 2.14
CA GLY A 341 28.73 13.74 3.60
C GLY A 341 28.04 12.59 4.30
N ASP A 342 28.17 12.57 5.63
CA ASP A 342 27.65 11.51 6.49
C ASP A 342 27.05 12.11 7.76
N ILE A 343 25.77 11.84 8.00
CA ILE A 343 25.03 12.35 9.15
C ILE A 343 25.60 11.87 10.49
N ARG A 344 26.36 10.76 10.50
CA ARG A 344 27.00 10.21 11.70
C ARG A 344 28.26 10.98 12.11
N ARG A 345 28.81 11.81 11.21
CA ARG A 345 30.04 12.55 11.44
C ARG A 345 29.75 13.95 11.99
N PRO A 346 30.66 14.51 12.81
CA PRO A 346 30.57 15.92 13.20
C PRO A 346 30.42 16.82 11.98
N ARG A 347 29.60 17.86 12.09
CA ARG A 347 29.28 18.78 10.98
C ARG A 347 28.87 18.06 9.68
N LEU A 348 28.21 16.91 9.80
CA LEU A 348 27.76 16.06 8.69
C LEU A 348 28.90 15.55 7.79
N GLY A 349 30.14 15.57 8.28
CA GLY A 349 31.34 15.24 7.49
C GLY A 349 31.71 16.30 6.44
N LEU A 350 31.13 17.50 6.51
CA LEU A 350 31.40 18.61 5.60
C LEU A 350 32.65 19.39 6.04
N SER A 351 33.26 20.13 5.11
CA SER A 351 34.30 21.10 5.45
C SER A 351 33.72 22.24 6.29
N GLU A 352 34.59 22.91 7.04
CA GLU A 352 34.19 24.04 7.88
C GLU A 352 33.58 25.18 7.05
N GLU A 353 34.19 25.47 5.89
CA GLU A 353 33.73 26.49 4.96
C GLU A 353 32.32 26.18 4.45
N LEU A 354 32.10 24.94 4.00
CA LEU A 354 30.79 24.51 3.49
C LEU A 354 29.73 24.50 4.60
N TRP A 355 30.08 24.04 5.80
CA TRP A 355 29.20 24.11 6.96
C TRP A 355 28.76 25.56 7.24
N HIS A 356 29.71 26.50 7.27
CA HIS A 356 29.40 27.91 7.49
C HIS A 356 28.56 28.51 6.36
N THR A 357 28.84 28.18 5.10
CA THR A 357 28.01 28.59 3.97
C THR A 357 26.56 28.11 4.14
N LEU A 358 26.36 26.81 4.39
CA LEU A 358 25.03 26.23 4.57
C LEU A 358 24.29 26.83 5.78
N ALA A 359 24.99 27.08 6.88
CA ALA A 359 24.40 27.69 8.07
C ALA A 359 23.81 29.10 7.80
N HIS A 360 24.38 29.86 6.87
CA HIS A 360 23.90 31.20 6.50
C HIS A 360 22.90 31.18 5.34
N GLU A 361 23.05 30.24 4.41
CA GLU A 361 22.30 30.23 3.15
C GLU A 361 21.03 29.39 3.16
N LEU A 362 20.94 28.37 4.01
CA LEU A 362 19.77 27.50 4.06
C LEU A 362 18.57 28.21 4.67
N ASP A 363 17.38 27.93 4.12
CA ASP A 363 16.09 28.38 4.63
C ASP A 363 15.40 27.32 5.49
N SER A 364 15.66 26.04 5.24
CA SER A 364 15.05 24.93 5.97
C SER A 364 15.92 23.68 5.94
N VAL A 365 15.82 22.86 6.99
CA VAL A 365 16.51 21.58 7.12
C VAL A 365 15.48 20.45 7.24
N VAL A 366 15.61 19.42 6.41
CA VAL A 366 14.73 18.24 6.40
C VAL A 366 15.55 16.99 6.74
N GLY A 367 15.29 16.47 7.94
CA GLY A 367 15.91 15.27 8.50
C GLY A 367 15.12 14.01 8.17
N VAL A 368 15.42 13.32 7.06
CA VAL A 368 14.84 12.00 6.72
C VAL A 368 15.80 10.85 6.99
N ALA A 369 17.12 11.12 7.00
CA ALA A 369 18.11 10.06 7.20
C ALA A 369 17.96 9.41 8.58
N ALA A 370 17.77 8.10 8.57
CA ALA A 370 17.82 7.24 9.75
C ALA A 370 18.31 5.86 9.33
N ALA A 371 19.04 5.19 10.22
CA ALA A 371 19.21 3.75 10.17
C ALA A 371 17.92 3.09 10.68
N VAL A 372 17.24 2.37 9.78
CA VAL A 372 16.03 1.60 10.10
C VAL A 372 16.44 0.13 10.14
N ASP A 373 16.70 -0.36 11.34
CA ASP A 373 17.05 -1.77 11.59
C ASP A 373 16.46 -2.18 12.93
N PHE A 374 15.52 -3.12 12.90
CA PHE A 374 14.80 -3.59 14.09
C PHE A 374 15.58 -4.61 14.91
N LEU A 375 16.71 -5.09 14.39
CA LEU A 375 17.60 -6.01 15.10
C LEU A 375 18.63 -5.24 15.93
N ARG A 376 19.08 -4.07 15.45
CA ARG A 376 20.11 -3.26 16.11
C ARG A 376 19.59 -2.58 17.37
N GLY A 377 20.45 -2.54 18.40
CA GLY A 377 20.21 -1.83 19.65
C GLY A 377 20.41 -0.32 19.53
N TYR A 378 20.10 0.36 20.63
CA TYR A 378 20.17 1.82 20.69
C TYR A 378 21.58 2.35 20.39
N GLN A 379 22.62 1.77 20.98
CA GLN A 379 24.01 2.24 20.84
C GLN A 379 24.44 2.26 19.38
N SER A 380 24.16 1.19 18.64
CA SER A 380 24.49 1.10 17.21
C SER A 380 23.69 2.09 16.35
N LEU A 381 22.44 2.39 16.71
CA LEU A 381 21.60 3.32 15.94
C LEU A 381 21.80 4.79 16.33
N ARG A 382 22.36 5.05 17.52
CA ARG A 382 22.52 6.37 18.15
C ARG A 382 23.21 7.39 17.26
N ALA A 383 24.32 7.01 16.61
CA ALA A 383 25.12 7.94 15.81
C ALA A 383 24.32 8.54 14.64
N GLY A 384 23.54 7.69 13.94
CA GLY A 384 22.72 8.13 12.81
C GLY A 384 21.40 8.79 13.24
N ASN A 385 20.69 8.18 14.18
CA ASN A 385 19.30 8.53 14.47
C ASN A 385 19.17 9.66 15.50
N VAL A 386 20.06 9.72 16.50
CA VAL A 386 19.98 10.67 17.62
C VAL A 386 20.99 11.80 17.45
N LEU A 387 22.28 11.47 17.38
CA LEU A 387 23.33 12.48 17.22
C LEU A 387 23.22 13.19 15.88
N GLY A 388 22.89 12.45 14.82
CA GLY A 388 22.60 13.03 13.51
C GLY A 388 21.49 14.08 13.55
N ALA A 389 20.38 13.79 14.25
CA ALA A 389 19.28 14.73 14.42
C ALA A 389 19.69 15.97 15.22
N LEU A 390 20.50 15.80 16.27
CA LEU A 390 21.06 16.91 17.05
C LEU A 390 22.04 17.77 16.24
N THR A 391 22.88 17.18 15.39
CA THR A 391 23.74 17.93 14.47
C THR A 391 22.93 18.71 13.43
N LEU A 392 21.79 18.20 12.98
CA LEU A 392 20.87 18.97 12.14
C LEU A 392 20.21 20.12 12.91
N ALA A 393 19.89 19.92 14.19
CA ALA A 393 19.41 21.00 15.06
C ALA A 393 20.49 22.07 15.29
N GLU A 394 21.75 21.67 15.45
CA GLU A 394 22.90 22.57 15.53
C GLU A 394 23.03 23.42 14.25
N LEU A 395 22.94 22.81 13.07
CA LEU A 395 22.95 23.52 11.79
C LEU A 395 21.76 24.49 11.65
N ALA A 396 20.60 24.08 12.13
CA ALA A 396 19.39 24.89 12.12
C ALA A 396 19.47 26.09 13.08
N ALA A 397 20.20 25.93 14.18
CA ALA A 397 20.48 26.97 15.17
C ALA A 397 21.65 27.90 14.78
N THR A 398 22.58 27.44 13.94
CA THR A 398 23.78 28.20 13.57
C THR A 398 23.49 29.23 12.49
N GLY A 399 24.07 30.42 12.64
CA GLY A 399 23.91 31.53 11.69
C GLY A 399 22.51 32.14 11.77
N ARG A 400 21.72 31.99 10.70
CA ARG A 400 20.30 32.39 10.72
C ARG A 400 19.44 31.22 11.20
N PRO A 401 18.56 31.41 12.20
CA PRO A 401 17.59 30.39 12.60
C PRO A 401 16.76 29.92 11.41
N LYS A 402 16.54 28.62 11.32
CA LYS A 402 15.75 27.98 10.26
C LYS A 402 14.95 26.82 10.83
N PRO A 403 13.74 26.53 10.32
CA PRO A 403 12.97 25.38 10.75
C PRO A 403 13.70 24.06 10.46
N LEU A 404 13.55 23.11 11.37
CA LEU A 404 13.97 21.71 11.22
C LEU A 404 12.72 20.82 11.12
N HIS A 405 12.57 20.11 10.01
CA HIS A 405 11.52 19.12 9.82
C HIS A 405 12.12 17.74 10.00
N HIS A 406 11.81 17.07 11.10
CA HIS A 406 12.33 15.75 11.43
C HIS A 406 11.30 14.67 11.07
N ILE A 407 11.68 13.74 10.19
CA ILE A 407 10.90 12.52 9.97
C ILE A 407 11.15 11.60 11.16
N SER A 408 10.20 11.59 12.09
CA SER A 408 10.11 10.67 13.21
C SER A 408 9.37 9.38 12.80
N SER A 409 8.63 8.75 13.70
CA SER A 409 7.79 7.58 13.46
C SER A 409 6.75 7.47 14.58
N ILE A 410 5.61 6.81 14.30
CA ILE A 410 4.69 6.40 15.37
C ILE A 410 5.33 5.41 16.37
N ALA A 411 6.51 4.88 16.06
CA ALA A 411 7.32 4.08 16.97
C ALA A 411 7.61 4.74 18.32
N VAL A 412 7.50 6.07 18.43
CA VAL A 412 7.60 6.80 19.72
C VAL A 412 6.51 6.40 20.72
N PHE A 413 5.44 5.72 20.26
CA PHE A 413 4.34 5.20 21.07
C PHE A 413 4.37 3.68 21.24
N ASN A 414 5.43 2.97 20.78
CA ASN A 414 5.44 1.51 20.63
C ASN A 414 5.64 0.75 21.96
N GLU A 415 4.84 1.10 22.96
CA GLU A 415 4.72 0.43 24.25
C GLU A 415 3.52 -0.53 24.21
N VAL A 416 3.74 -1.76 24.69
CA VAL A 416 2.64 -2.72 24.86
C VAL A 416 1.63 -2.17 25.87
N GLY A 417 0.39 -1.99 25.43
CA GLY A 417 -0.67 -1.45 26.28
C GLY A 417 -0.81 0.08 26.25
N ILE A 418 -0.12 0.78 25.34
CA ILE A 418 -0.34 2.21 25.11
C ILE A 418 -1.83 2.52 24.86
N SER A 419 -2.36 3.55 25.52
CA SER A 419 -3.80 3.87 25.48
C SER A 419 -4.23 4.60 24.21
N SER A 420 -3.35 5.44 23.65
CA SER A 420 -3.65 6.32 22.52
C SER A 420 -2.38 6.70 21.77
N MET A 421 -2.54 7.14 20.51
CA MET A 421 -1.46 7.48 19.58
C MET A 421 -1.83 8.75 18.78
N GLY A 422 -2.14 9.83 19.49
CA GLY A 422 -2.44 11.14 18.91
C GLY A 422 -1.21 12.02 18.73
N GLU A 423 -1.36 13.10 17.97
CA GLU A 423 -0.24 13.99 17.64
C GLU A 423 0.33 14.72 18.88
N ASP A 424 -0.52 14.99 19.86
CA ASP A 424 -0.19 15.63 21.14
C ASP A 424 -0.17 14.68 22.34
N ASP A 425 -0.39 13.39 22.11
CA ASP A 425 -0.42 12.39 23.17
C ASP A 425 0.96 12.17 23.79
N PRO A 426 1.03 11.74 25.06
CA PRO A 426 2.29 11.37 25.68
C PRO A 426 2.94 10.20 24.95
N PHE A 427 4.27 10.25 24.83
CA PHE A 427 5.04 9.12 24.30
C PHE A 427 5.01 7.92 25.24
N ALA A 428 5.44 6.79 24.70
CA ALA A 428 5.76 5.60 25.48
C ALA A 428 6.75 5.94 26.61
N HIS A 429 6.65 5.17 27.70
CA HIS A 429 7.66 5.17 28.74
C HIS A 429 8.94 4.55 28.18
N VAL A 430 10.05 5.31 28.25
CA VAL A 430 11.32 4.90 27.64
C VAL A 430 11.86 3.60 28.22
N ASP A 431 11.61 3.32 29.49
CA ASP A 431 11.98 2.07 30.17
C ASP A 431 11.19 0.85 29.69
N ARG A 432 10.08 1.06 28.95
CA ARG A 432 9.26 0.01 28.34
C ARG A 432 9.53 -0.19 26.85
N LEU A 433 10.34 0.68 26.24
CA LEU A 433 10.79 0.50 24.85
C LEU A 433 11.99 -0.46 24.83
N VAL A 434 11.83 -1.61 24.18
CA VAL A 434 12.86 -2.66 24.15
C VAL A 434 13.65 -2.67 22.83
N ALA A 435 13.00 -2.34 21.70
CA ALA A 435 13.68 -2.30 20.42
C ALA A 435 14.54 -1.03 20.28
N GLY A 436 15.80 -1.21 19.85
CA GLY A 436 16.75 -0.10 19.69
C GLY A 436 16.28 0.97 18.71
N TYR A 437 15.56 0.56 17.65
CA TYR A 437 14.95 1.49 16.70
C TYR A 437 13.95 2.42 17.40
N ASP A 438 12.99 1.86 18.14
CA ASP A 438 11.95 2.61 18.85
C ASP A 438 12.59 3.58 19.86
N GLN A 439 13.55 3.09 20.65
CA GLN A 439 14.33 3.91 21.58
C GLN A 439 15.05 5.06 20.87
N SER A 440 15.66 4.81 19.71
CA SER A 440 16.40 5.84 18.96
C SER A 440 15.48 6.92 18.39
N LYS A 441 14.28 6.55 17.89
CA LYS A 441 13.29 7.51 17.39
C LYS A 441 12.68 8.32 18.53
N TRP A 442 12.37 7.67 19.65
CA TRP A 442 11.91 8.32 20.88
C TRP A 442 12.93 9.33 21.40
N ALA A 443 14.21 8.93 21.49
CA ALA A 443 15.28 9.79 22.00
C ALA A 443 15.52 11.00 21.09
N ALA A 444 15.59 10.78 19.77
CA ALA A 444 15.77 11.87 18.80
C ALA A 444 14.63 12.89 18.87
N GLU A 445 13.37 12.43 18.86
CA GLU A 445 12.23 13.34 18.90
C GLU A 445 12.13 14.06 20.26
N THR A 446 12.37 13.37 21.36
CA THR A 446 12.37 13.99 22.70
C THR A 446 13.47 15.03 22.84
N ALA A 447 14.67 14.78 22.31
CA ALA A 447 15.76 15.74 22.31
C ALA A 447 15.41 16.98 21.46
N LEU A 448 14.82 16.77 20.27
CA LEU A 448 14.39 17.87 19.41
C LEU A 448 13.20 18.66 20.00
N ARG A 449 12.34 18.02 20.78
CA ARG A 449 11.29 18.70 21.56
C ARG A 449 11.90 19.62 22.62
N ARG A 450 12.95 19.20 23.32
CA ARG A 450 13.72 20.10 24.21
C ARG A 450 14.36 21.26 23.45
N ALA A 451 14.84 21.03 22.22
CA ALA A 451 15.34 22.11 21.38
C ALA A 451 14.25 23.17 21.07
N ARG A 452 12.97 22.80 21.04
CA ARG A 452 11.86 23.77 20.92
C ARG A 452 11.79 24.71 22.12
N ASP A 453 12.12 24.24 23.32
CA ASP A 453 12.17 25.07 24.53
C ASP A 453 13.25 26.16 24.44
N HIS A 454 14.24 25.96 23.56
CA HIS A 454 15.29 26.93 23.23
C HIS A 454 14.89 27.84 22.05
N GLY A 455 13.65 27.75 21.56
CA GLY A 455 13.13 28.57 20.46
C GLY A 455 13.42 28.04 19.06
N LEU A 456 14.02 26.85 18.93
CA LEU A 456 14.17 26.20 17.62
C LEU A 456 12.80 25.74 17.10
N ILE A 457 12.45 26.12 15.87
CA ILE A 457 11.24 25.61 15.24
C ILE A 457 11.51 24.21 14.70
N VAL A 458 10.97 23.20 15.38
CA VAL A 458 11.03 21.80 14.95
C VAL A 458 9.63 21.34 14.56
N SER A 459 9.48 20.64 13.43
CA SER A 459 8.24 19.91 13.11
C SER A 459 8.54 18.41 13.11
N ALA A 460 7.79 17.61 13.90
CA ALA A 460 7.97 16.16 13.89
C ALA A 460 6.92 15.52 12.99
N LEU A 461 7.36 14.79 11.98
CA LEU A 461 6.51 14.12 11.00
C LEU A 461 6.61 12.62 11.29
N ARG A 462 5.53 11.97 11.72
CA ARG A 462 5.51 10.59 12.22
C ARG A 462 4.78 9.65 11.26
N PRO A 463 5.44 9.09 10.23
CA PRO A 463 4.88 8.00 9.47
C PRO A 463 4.60 6.76 10.33
N GLY A 464 3.56 6.03 9.92
CA GLY A 464 3.38 4.63 10.28
C GLY A 464 4.16 3.69 9.36
N GLY A 465 3.56 2.54 9.03
CA GLY A 465 4.05 1.70 7.94
C GLY A 465 3.98 2.44 6.61
N ILE A 466 5.10 2.54 5.88
CA ILE A 466 5.15 3.21 4.60
C ILE A 466 4.95 2.18 3.48
N GLY A 467 3.75 2.19 2.90
CA GLY A 467 3.37 1.34 1.79
C GLY A 467 4.01 1.74 0.46
N GLY A 468 3.94 0.84 -0.51
CA GLY A 468 4.37 1.08 -1.88
C GLY A 468 3.57 2.19 -2.58
N HIS A 469 4.22 2.85 -3.55
CA HIS A 469 3.66 3.96 -4.30
C HIS A 469 2.44 3.51 -5.12
N THR A 470 1.30 4.19 -4.96
CA THR A 470 0.00 3.77 -5.53
C THR A 470 -0.01 3.61 -7.06
N LYS A 471 0.74 4.46 -7.79
CA LYS A 471 0.83 4.42 -9.26
C LYS A 471 1.95 3.54 -9.83
N THR A 472 3.16 3.59 -9.26
CA THR A 472 4.34 2.89 -9.82
C THR A 472 4.56 1.50 -9.22
N GLY A 473 3.95 1.24 -8.07
CA GLY A 473 4.17 0.04 -7.26
C GLY A 473 5.51 -0.02 -6.57
N ALA A 474 6.36 1.01 -6.68
CA ALA A 474 7.67 1.03 -6.03
C ALA A 474 7.51 0.90 -4.50
N TYR A 475 8.25 -0.02 -3.90
CA TYR A 475 8.23 -0.31 -2.47
C TYR A 475 9.65 -0.55 -1.97
N ASN A 476 9.84 -0.54 -0.65
CA ASN A 476 11.10 -0.91 -0.02
C ASN A 476 11.09 -2.41 0.37
N PRO A 477 11.88 -3.27 -0.27
CA PRO A 477 11.91 -4.70 0.06
C PRO A 477 12.52 -4.99 1.45
N GLN A 478 13.27 -4.04 2.02
CA GLN A 478 13.87 -4.17 3.35
C GLN A 478 12.99 -3.55 4.45
N ASP A 479 11.72 -3.27 4.17
CA ASP A 479 10.76 -2.77 5.15
C ASP A 479 9.93 -3.89 5.78
N LEU A 480 9.64 -3.78 7.08
CA LEU A 480 8.84 -4.77 7.82
C LEU A 480 7.42 -4.90 7.25
N SER A 481 6.76 -3.78 6.93
CA SER A 481 5.40 -3.77 6.38
C SER A 481 5.37 -4.46 5.02
N SER A 482 6.37 -4.17 4.17
CA SER A 482 6.51 -4.81 2.86
C SER A 482 6.76 -6.32 2.98
N GLY A 483 7.59 -6.74 3.96
CA GLY A 483 7.82 -8.14 4.28
C GLY A 483 6.55 -8.85 4.73
N LEU A 484 5.80 -8.26 5.67
CA LEU A 484 4.54 -8.81 6.17
C LEU A 484 3.50 -8.96 5.06
N ILE A 485 3.25 -7.91 4.27
CA ILE A 485 2.31 -7.96 3.13
C ILE A 485 2.71 -9.04 2.12
N SER A 486 4.01 -9.19 1.86
CA SER A 486 4.53 -10.23 0.97
C SER A 486 4.28 -11.63 1.54
N ALA A 487 4.53 -11.84 2.84
CA ALA A 487 4.23 -13.09 3.53
C ALA A 487 2.72 -13.41 3.48
N PHE A 488 1.86 -12.40 3.68
CA PHE A 488 0.41 -12.56 3.60
C PHE A 488 -0.05 -13.02 2.21
N GLY A 489 0.43 -12.36 1.16
CA GLY A 489 0.09 -12.71 -0.22
C GLY A 489 0.65 -14.07 -0.64
N ARG A 490 1.84 -14.43 -0.16
CA ARG A 490 2.53 -15.68 -0.51
C ARG A 490 1.94 -16.88 0.22
N PHE A 491 1.83 -16.82 1.54
CA PHE A 491 1.41 -17.95 2.37
C PHE A 491 -0.09 -18.03 2.55
N ARG A 492 -0.83 -16.97 2.15
CA ARG A 492 -2.29 -16.89 2.29
C ARG A 492 -2.71 -17.01 3.75
N THR A 493 -1.92 -16.45 4.65
CA THR A 493 -2.16 -16.41 6.10
C THR A 493 -1.82 -15.04 6.65
N VAL A 494 -2.60 -14.56 7.62
CA VAL A 494 -2.38 -13.28 8.31
C VAL A 494 -2.46 -13.50 9.82
N PRO A 495 -1.59 -12.86 10.63
CA PRO A 495 -1.73 -12.91 12.07
C PRO A 495 -2.90 -12.04 12.53
N ALA A 496 -3.48 -12.35 13.67
CA ALA A 496 -4.46 -11.48 14.31
C ALA A 496 -3.80 -10.17 14.78
N PHE A 497 -4.42 -9.04 14.47
CA PHE A 497 -4.00 -7.71 14.91
C PHE A 497 -5.19 -6.78 15.08
N ARG A 498 -4.99 -5.67 15.79
CA ARG A 498 -6.03 -4.67 16.03
C ARG A 498 -6.13 -3.66 14.89
N TYR A 499 -5.03 -2.98 14.60
CA TYR A 499 -4.92 -1.98 13.53
C TYR A 499 -3.58 -2.06 12.81
N LEU A 500 -3.57 -1.74 11.52
CA LEU A 500 -2.37 -1.39 10.77
C LEU A 500 -2.42 0.09 10.41
N ASN A 501 -1.56 0.86 11.07
CA ASN A 501 -1.35 2.28 10.80
C ASN A 501 -0.36 2.42 9.64
N ALA A 502 -0.85 2.43 8.40
CA ALA A 502 -0.01 2.47 7.21
C ALA A 502 -0.61 3.29 6.07
N ALA A 503 0.25 4.01 5.35
CA ALA A 503 -0.12 4.87 4.23
C ALA A 503 0.86 4.71 3.06
N PRO A 504 0.41 4.93 1.81
CA PRO A 504 1.29 4.85 0.65
C PRO A 504 2.33 5.99 0.66
N VAL A 505 3.56 5.69 0.20
CA VAL A 505 4.69 6.64 0.22
C VAL A 505 4.39 7.96 -0.51
N ASP A 506 3.59 7.94 -1.57
CA ASP A 506 3.23 9.15 -2.31
C ASP A 506 2.32 10.09 -1.50
N TRP A 507 1.45 9.55 -0.64
CA TRP A 507 0.67 10.36 0.28
C TRP A 507 1.53 10.88 1.44
N VAL A 508 2.33 10.01 2.07
CA VAL A 508 3.23 10.38 3.18
C VAL A 508 4.20 11.49 2.74
N SER A 509 4.84 11.31 1.59
CA SER A 509 5.74 12.30 0.99
C SER A 509 5.04 13.62 0.70
N ARG A 510 3.84 13.57 0.10
CA ARG A 510 3.09 14.77 -0.27
C ARG A 510 2.73 15.62 0.95
N VAL A 511 2.26 15.00 2.03
CA VAL A 511 1.87 15.70 3.26
C VAL A 511 3.11 16.23 3.99
N ALA A 512 4.18 15.42 4.10
CA ALA A 512 5.44 15.87 4.69
C ALA A 512 6.01 17.11 3.98
N VAL A 513 6.00 17.11 2.63
CA VAL A 513 6.45 18.26 1.83
C VAL A 513 5.55 19.47 2.01
N ALA A 514 4.23 19.28 2.17
CA ALA A 514 3.33 20.38 2.46
C ALA A 514 3.69 21.09 3.78
N VAL A 515 4.01 20.34 4.84
CA VAL A 515 4.49 20.90 6.12
C VAL A 515 5.81 21.66 5.93
N VAL A 516 6.73 21.15 5.10
CA VAL A 516 8.01 21.85 4.82
C VAL A 516 7.77 23.18 4.12
N CYS A 517 6.83 23.22 3.17
CA CYS A 517 6.59 24.39 2.33
C CYS A 517 5.63 25.42 2.92
N GLU A 518 4.83 25.06 3.93
CA GLU A 518 3.81 25.93 4.55
C GLU A 518 4.28 26.46 5.91
N PRO A 519 4.68 27.75 6.01
CA PRO A 519 5.19 28.32 7.26
C PRO A 519 4.23 28.23 8.45
N ASP A 520 2.92 28.32 8.21
CA ASP A 520 1.91 28.22 9.26
C ASP A 520 1.78 26.79 9.84
N ALA A 521 2.35 25.78 9.16
CA ALA A 521 2.39 24.39 9.62
C ALA A 521 3.65 24.07 10.43
N TRP A 522 4.58 25.01 10.61
CA TRP A 522 5.84 24.74 11.29
C TRP A 522 5.68 24.70 12.81
N GLY A 523 6.49 23.86 13.48
CA GLY A 523 6.56 23.83 14.94
C GLY A 523 5.67 22.76 15.59
N PHE A 524 4.88 22.05 14.79
CA PHE A 524 3.90 21.06 15.27
C PHE A 524 4.29 19.63 14.94
N ASP A 525 3.54 18.69 15.52
CA ASP A 525 3.71 17.26 15.30
C ASP A 525 2.56 16.71 14.45
N TYR A 526 2.88 15.81 13.52
CA TYR A 526 1.93 15.31 12.52
C TYR A 526 2.03 13.80 12.39
N ASN A 527 0.91 13.10 12.50
CA ASN A 527 0.85 11.65 12.30
C ASN A 527 0.53 11.35 10.82
N LEU A 528 1.52 10.84 10.10
CA LEU A 528 1.44 10.53 8.68
C LEU A 528 1.07 9.05 8.46
N THR A 529 -0.02 8.61 9.09
CA THR A 529 -0.43 7.19 9.13
C THR A 529 -1.52 6.83 8.15
N GLY A 530 -2.17 7.83 7.53
CA GLY A 530 -3.36 7.64 6.72
C GLY A 530 -4.53 7.10 7.56
N VAL A 531 -5.48 6.44 6.90
CA VAL A 531 -6.62 5.80 7.59
C VAL A 531 -6.21 4.40 8.06
N PRO A 532 -6.27 4.09 9.37
CA PRO A 532 -5.88 2.78 9.89
C PRO A 532 -6.75 1.65 9.35
N ASN A 533 -6.15 0.50 9.03
CA ASN A 533 -6.87 -0.70 8.57
C ASN A 533 -7.10 -1.68 9.72
N THR A 534 -8.31 -2.19 9.87
CA THR A 534 -8.59 -3.31 10.79
C THR A 534 -8.18 -4.66 10.19
N LEU A 535 -8.20 -5.72 10.99
CA LEU A 535 -8.01 -7.09 10.47
C LEU A 535 -9.08 -7.46 9.44
N ASP A 536 -10.35 -7.19 9.73
CA ASP A 536 -11.47 -7.47 8.83
C ASP A 536 -11.32 -6.74 7.48
N ASP A 537 -10.77 -5.54 7.54
CA ASP A 537 -10.46 -4.72 6.37
C ASP A 537 -9.39 -5.35 5.51
N VAL A 538 -8.27 -5.79 6.10
CA VAL A 538 -7.20 -6.48 5.37
C VAL A 538 -7.69 -7.81 4.79
N VAL A 539 -8.43 -8.61 5.56
CA VAL A 539 -8.99 -9.88 5.07
C VAL A 539 -9.92 -9.63 3.88
N ARG A 540 -10.80 -8.61 3.98
CA ARG A 540 -11.70 -8.21 2.90
C ARG A 540 -10.93 -7.76 1.66
N ASP A 541 -9.95 -6.89 1.83
CA ASP A 541 -9.16 -6.32 0.73
C ASP A 541 -8.30 -7.39 0.04
N MET A 542 -7.69 -8.29 0.82
CA MET A 542 -6.95 -9.44 0.28
C MET A 542 -7.89 -10.37 -0.50
N ALA A 543 -9.10 -10.64 -0.01
CA ALA A 543 -10.11 -11.39 -0.75
C ALA A 543 -10.53 -10.68 -2.06
N PHE A 544 -10.69 -9.35 -2.05
CA PHE A 544 -10.90 -8.56 -3.27
C PHE A 544 -9.70 -8.60 -4.23
N GLY A 545 -8.49 -8.75 -3.72
CA GLY A 545 -7.30 -9.03 -4.51
C GLY A 545 -7.22 -10.46 -5.08
N GLY A 546 -8.19 -11.33 -4.77
CA GLY A 546 -8.14 -12.76 -5.09
C GLY A 546 -7.17 -13.56 -4.22
N MET A 547 -6.74 -12.95 -3.12
CA MET A 547 -5.84 -13.53 -2.13
C MET A 547 -6.60 -13.83 -0.85
N HIS A 548 -7.44 -14.86 -0.85
CA HIS A 548 -8.02 -15.32 0.42
C HIS A 548 -6.91 -15.65 1.40
N VAL A 549 -7.03 -15.11 2.60
CA VAL A 549 -6.08 -15.32 3.69
C VAL A 549 -6.81 -16.00 4.86
N ARG A 550 -6.14 -16.96 5.50
CA ARG A 550 -6.57 -17.51 6.78
C ARG A 550 -6.02 -16.63 7.91
N VAL A 551 -6.87 -16.30 8.88
CA VAL A 551 -6.43 -15.61 10.10
C VAL A 551 -5.92 -16.65 11.09
N GLU A 552 -4.77 -16.36 11.70
CA GLU A 552 -4.12 -17.19 12.73
C GLU A 552 -3.78 -16.33 13.95
N ASP A 553 -3.63 -16.96 15.12
CA ASP A 553 -3.01 -16.28 16.26
C ASP A 553 -1.55 -15.89 15.93
N TRP A 554 -1.03 -14.85 16.58
CA TRP A 554 0.33 -14.35 16.33
C TRP A 554 1.40 -15.43 16.46
N ASP A 555 1.38 -16.24 17.52
CA ASP A 555 2.42 -17.24 17.75
C ASP A 555 2.28 -18.44 16.80
N GLU A 556 1.05 -18.83 16.47
CA GLU A 556 0.77 -19.86 15.44
C GLU A 556 1.29 -19.38 14.08
N TRP A 557 0.90 -18.16 13.67
CA TRP A 557 1.29 -17.57 12.40
C TRP A 557 2.80 -17.42 12.26
N ARG A 558 3.48 -16.95 13.30
CA ARG A 558 4.94 -16.82 13.31
C ARG A 558 5.59 -18.18 13.09
N THR A 559 5.14 -19.19 13.82
CA THR A 559 5.72 -20.54 13.78
C THR A 559 5.53 -21.18 12.41
N ASP A 560 4.31 -21.12 11.85
CA ASP A 560 3.99 -21.62 10.52
C ASP A 560 4.78 -20.86 9.43
N THR A 561 4.82 -19.53 9.50
CA THR A 561 5.56 -18.69 8.54
C THR A 561 7.05 -18.99 8.55
N LEU A 562 7.67 -19.10 9.73
CA LEU A 562 9.08 -19.46 9.85
C LEU A 562 9.36 -20.86 9.30
N ALA A 563 8.52 -21.86 9.62
CA ALA A 563 8.67 -23.22 9.10
C ALA A 563 8.58 -23.25 7.56
N ARG A 564 7.67 -22.47 6.96
CA ARG A 564 7.56 -22.34 5.50
C ARG A 564 8.75 -21.63 4.87
N LEU A 565 9.24 -20.56 5.48
CA LEU A 565 10.43 -19.84 5.00
C LEU A 565 11.71 -20.68 5.12
N GLN A 566 11.79 -21.58 6.11
CA GLN A 566 12.87 -22.56 6.22
C GLN A 566 12.76 -23.65 5.15
N ALA A 567 11.56 -24.18 4.92
CA ALA A 567 11.33 -25.22 3.91
C ALA A 567 11.52 -24.71 2.48
N GLN A 568 11.17 -23.45 2.22
CA GLN A 568 11.34 -22.79 0.94
C GLN A 568 11.91 -21.37 1.15
N PRO A 569 13.25 -21.24 1.26
CA PRO A 569 13.90 -19.94 1.43
C PRO A 569 13.56 -18.97 0.31
N VAL A 570 13.19 -17.75 0.70
CA VAL A 570 12.93 -16.63 -0.21
C VAL A 570 13.94 -15.53 0.17
N PRO A 571 14.99 -15.29 -0.64
CA PRO A 571 16.05 -14.33 -0.32
C PRO A 571 15.52 -12.94 0.04
N GLU A 572 14.47 -12.48 -0.65
CA GLU A 572 13.84 -11.19 -0.45
C GLU A 572 13.09 -11.09 0.90
N LEU A 573 12.70 -12.21 1.51
CA LEU A 573 12.09 -12.27 2.85
C LEU A 573 13.10 -12.59 3.96
N ALA A 574 14.41 -12.68 3.65
CA ALA A 574 15.42 -12.99 4.65
C ALA A 574 15.49 -11.96 5.79
N PHE A 575 15.14 -10.70 5.52
CA PHE A 575 15.02 -9.68 6.56
C PHE A 575 13.86 -9.99 7.51
N LEU A 576 12.67 -10.29 6.97
CA LEU A 576 11.50 -10.68 7.77
C LEU A 576 11.79 -11.93 8.61
N THR A 577 12.43 -12.95 8.03
CA THR A 577 12.80 -14.17 8.76
C THR A 577 13.62 -13.84 10.01
N ARG A 578 14.64 -12.97 9.87
CA ARG A 578 15.48 -12.57 11.01
C ARG A 578 14.70 -11.78 12.05
N VAL A 579 13.82 -10.87 11.62
CA VAL A 579 12.93 -10.11 12.53
C VAL A 579 12.03 -11.07 13.32
N LEU A 580 11.41 -12.05 12.66
CA LEU A 580 10.54 -13.02 13.32
C LEU A 580 11.28 -14.00 14.25
N GLN A 581 12.59 -14.15 14.11
CA GLN A 581 13.43 -14.96 14.99
C GLN A 581 13.96 -14.19 16.21
N SER A 582 14.01 -12.86 16.17
CA SER A 582 14.59 -12.04 17.24
C SER A 582 13.59 -11.78 18.38
N PRO A 583 13.88 -12.19 19.62
CA PRO A 583 13.03 -11.90 20.78
C PRO A 583 12.79 -10.40 21.00
N THR A 584 13.80 -9.57 20.71
CA THR A 584 13.72 -8.11 20.81
C THR A 584 12.78 -7.54 19.75
N ALA A 585 12.93 -7.95 18.49
CA ALA A 585 12.09 -7.43 17.41
C ALA A 585 10.64 -7.95 17.48
N LEU A 586 10.40 -9.11 18.11
CA LEU A 586 9.05 -9.63 18.34
C LEU A 586 8.21 -8.73 19.24
N LYS A 587 8.82 -8.04 20.22
CA LYS A 587 8.09 -7.08 21.07
C LYS A 587 7.66 -5.84 20.31
N LEU A 588 8.49 -5.37 19.38
CA LEU A 588 8.12 -4.32 18.45
C LEU A 588 6.90 -4.73 17.63
N CYS A 589 6.91 -5.95 17.08
CA CYS A 589 5.76 -6.49 16.35
C CYS A 589 4.52 -6.58 17.24
N GLU A 590 4.66 -7.08 18.47
CA GLU A 590 3.54 -7.18 19.41
C GLU A 590 2.93 -5.82 19.74
N ALA A 591 3.76 -4.83 20.09
CA ALA A 591 3.31 -3.47 20.38
C ALA A 591 2.61 -2.85 19.16
N THR A 592 3.17 -3.02 17.96
CA THR A 592 2.59 -2.51 16.72
C THR A 592 1.24 -3.16 16.39
N LEU A 593 1.10 -4.48 16.59
CA LEU A 593 -0.12 -5.22 16.23
C LEU A 593 -1.24 -5.08 17.27
N ARG A 594 -0.91 -4.81 18.53
CA ARG A 594 -1.87 -4.60 19.63
C ARG A 594 -2.22 -3.13 19.86
N GLY A 595 -1.42 -2.21 19.31
CA GLY A 595 -1.57 -0.77 19.46
C GLY A 595 -2.94 -0.24 18.99
N PRO A 596 -3.40 0.89 19.54
CA PRO A 596 -4.60 1.57 19.06
C PRO A 596 -4.38 2.16 17.66
N ALA A 597 -5.49 2.60 17.06
CA ALA A 597 -5.44 3.44 15.87
C ALA A 597 -4.76 4.78 16.20
N ALA A 598 -3.84 5.22 15.33
CA ALA A 598 -3.26 6.56 15.44
C ALA A 598 -4.29 7.61 15.01
N SER A 599 -4.41 8.70 15.78
CA SER A 599 -5.21 9.86 15.38
C SER A 599 -4.34 10.91 14.71
N ALA A 600 -4.92 11.65 13.77
CA ALA A 600 -4.20 12.56 12.89
C ALA A 600 -4.98 13.88 12.67
N GLU A 601 -5.69 14.35 13.69
CA GLU A 601 -6.62 15.49 13.59
C GLU A 601 -5.98 16.75 12.99
N ARG A 602 -4.75 17.08 13.40
CA ARG A 602 -3.99 18.22 12.86
C ARG A 602 -3.52 17.96 11.44
N THR A 603 -3.07 16.74 11.15
CA THR A 603 -2.69 16.34 9.80
C THR A 603 -3.87 16.42 8.84
N ASP A 604 -5.05 15.92 9.24
CA ASP A 604 -6.26 15.96 8.44
C ASP A 604 -6.74 17.40 8.20
N ALA A 605 -6.71 18.25 9.24
CA ALA A 605 -7.02 19.67 9.11
C ALA A 605 -6.06 20.40 8.16
N LEU A 606 -4.77 20.08 8.19
CA LEU A 606 -3.79 20.64 7.26
C LEU A 606 -4.06 20.17 5.81
N VAL A 607 -4.33 18.88 5.63
CA VAL A 607 -4.66 18.28 4.34
C VAL A 607 -5.89 18.94 3.72
N GLU A 608 -6.93 19.17 4.53
CA GLU A 608 -8.14 19.88 4.12
C GLU A 608 -7.84 21.35 3.77
N ALA A 609 -7.15 22.07 4.66
CA ALA A 609 -6.84 23.50 4.49
C ALA A 609 -6.03 23.79 3.22
N LEU A 610 -5.12 22.89 2.86
CA LEU A 610 -4.28 23.01 1.67
C LEU A 610 -4.89 22.38 0.41
N GLY A 611 -6.10 21.81 0.50
CA GLY A 611 -6.76 21.15 -0.63
C GLY A 611 -5.97 19.94 -1.17
N LEU A 612 -5.23 19.26 -0.30
CA LEU A 612 -4.48 18.05 -0.65
C LEU A 612 -5.44 16.85 -0.77
N THR A 613 -4.96 15.78 -1.38
CA THR A 613 -5.73 14.53 -1.43
C THR A 613 -5.94 14.01 0.00
N PRO A 614 -7.21 13.82 0.45
CA PRO A 614 -7.50 13.29 1.78
C PRO A 614 -6.85 11.94 2.01
N ALA A 615 -6.55 11.63 3.27
CA ALA A 615 -6.16 10.28 3.65
C ALA A 615 -7.24 9.30 3.20
N ALA A 616 -6.82 8.27 2.46
CA ALA A 616 -7.65 7.13 2.12
C ALA A 616 -7.06 5.89 2.78
N ARG A 617 -7.90 4.87 2.95
CA ARG A 617 -7.40 3.56 3.36
C ARG A 617 -6.44 3.02 2.34
N TYR A 618 -5.34 2.44 2.82
CA TYR A 618 -4.40 1.73 1.97
C TYR A 618 -4.94 0.34 1.61
N ASP A 619 -5.99 0.31 0.79
CA ASP A 619 -6.78 -0.86 0.43
C ASP A 619 -6.19 -1.67 -0.75
N ALA A 620 -6.93 -2.68 -1.22
CA ALA A 620 -6.53 -3.51 -2.36
C ALA A 620 -6.27 -2.72 -3.65
N GLN A 621 -7.02 -1.64 -3.89
CA GLN A 621 -6.86 -0.81 -5.08
C GLN A 621 -5.60 0.05 -4.97
N ALA A 622 -5.34 0.64 -3.80
CA ALA A 622 -4.12 1.41 -3.55
C ALA A 622 -2.85 0.52 -3.57
N GLN A 623 -2.97 -0.74 -3.14
CA GLN A 623 -1.88 -1.72 -3.14
C GLN A 623 -1.72 -2.46 -4.47
N LEU A 624 -2.63 -2.29 -5.43
CA LEU A 624 -2.68 -3.05 -6.68
C LEU A 624 -1.33 -3.09 -7.41
N LYS A 625 -0.73 -1.92 -7.60
CA LYS A 625 0.56 -1.78 -8.30
C LYS A 625 1.71 -2.38 -7.50
N THR A 626 1.64 -2.31 -6.18
CA THR A 626 2.60 -2.96 -5.28
C THR A 626 2.51 -4.48 -5.43
N PHE A 627 1.31 -5.07 -5.42
CA PHE A 627 1.13 -6.52 -5.64
C PHE A 627 1.57 -6.98 -7.02
N GLU A 628 1.29 -6.20 -8.08
CA GLU A 628 1.82 -6.48 -9.42
C GLU A 628 3.34 -6.52 -9.43
N LYS A 629 3.98 -5.58 -8.73
CA LYS A 629 5.44 -5.52 -8.64
C LYS A 629 5.99 -6.67 -7.80
N LEU A 630 5.40 -6.95 -6.63
CA LEU A 630 5.76 -8.11 -5.80
C LEU A 630 5.65 -9.41 -6.58
N ALA A 631 4.62 -9.57 -7.43
CA ALA A 631 4.47 -10.74 -8.27
C ALA A 631 5.53 -10.81 -9.38
N GLY A 632 5.86 -9.67 -10.00
CA GLY A 632 6.96 -9.57 -10.97
C GLY A 632 8.33 -9.87 -10.35
N ASP A 633 8.53 -9.50 -9.09
CA ASP A 633 9.74 -9.74 -8.31
C ASP A 633 9.76 -11.17 -7.68
N GLY A 634 8.74 -12.00 -7.93
CA GLY A 634 8.66 -13.39 -7.43
C GLY A 634 8.25 -13.55 -5.96
N LEU A 635 7.93 -12.44 -5.29
CA LEU A 635 7.56 -12.34 -3.88
C LEU A 635 6.09 -12.71 -3.61
N ALA A 636 5.21 -12.44 -4.57
CA ALA A 636 3.79 -12.79 -4.49
C ALA A 636 3.36 -13.67 -5.67
N ARG A 637 2.31 -14.49 -5.47
CA ARG A 637 1.64 -15.21 -6.56
C ARG A 637 0.23 -14.65 -6.72
N LEU A 638 0.06 -13.81 -7.74
CA LEU A 638 -1.27 -13.41 -8.19
C LEU A 638 -2.03 -14.63 -8.74
N PRO A 639 -3.37 -14.69 -8.55
CA PRO A 639 -4.20 -15.76 -9.12
C PRO A 639 -4.03 -15.86 -10.63
N ARG A 640 -3.80 -17.08 -11.14
CA ARG A 640 -3.66 -17.40 -12.56
C ARG A 640 -4.88 -18.16 -13.08
N LYS A 641 -5.00 -18.27 -14.41
CA LYS A 641 -6.10 -18.99 -15.09
C LYS A 641 -6.16 -20.47 -14.71
N GLU A 642 -5.02 -21.06 -14.34
CA GLU A 642 -4.92 -22.46 -13.93
C GLU A 642 -5.24 -22.68 -12.45
N ASP A 643 -5.36 -21.61 -11.66
CA ASP A 643 -5.75 -21.71 -10.26
C ASP A 643 -7.26 -22.00 -10.14
N GLN A 644 -7.67 -22.63 -9.04
CA GLN A 644 -9.10 -22.91 -8.81
C GLN A 644 -9.89 -21.58 -8.83
N PRO A 645 -10.93 -21.44 -9.67
CA PRO A 645 -11.61 -20.16 -9.83
C PRO A 645 -12.31 -19.74 -8.54
N TYR A 646 -12.17 -18.46 -8.21
CA TYR A 646 -12.85 -17.78 -7.11
C TYR A 646 -14.37 -17.93 -7.24
N LEU A 647 -14.89 -17.71 -8.45
CA LEU A 647 -16.31 -17.81 -8.78
C LEU A 647 -16.46 -18.38 -10.19
N TRP A 648 -17.41 -19.30 -10.38
CA TRP A 648 -17.72 -19.83 -11.71
C TRP A 648 -19.20 -20.18 -11.86
N PHE A 649 -19.70 -20.12 -13.09
CA PHE A 649 -21.08 -20.44 -13.43
C PHE A 649 -21.16 -20.96 -14.87
N ALA A 650 -22.22 -21.69 -15.17
CA ALA A 650 -22.48 -22.20 -16.50
C ALA A 650 -23.24 -21.15 -17.32
N GLU A 651 -22.99 -21.11 -18.62
CA GLU A 651 -23.79 -20.35 -19.59
C GLU A 651 -24.11 -21.28 -20.76
N THR A 652 -25.40 -21.49 -21.00
CA THR A 652 -25.87 -22.21 -22.18
C THR A 652 -26.53 -21.21 -23.11
N THR A 653 -26.08 -21.17 -24.37
CA THR A 653 -26.72 -20.37 -25.43
C THR A 653 -27.15 -21.26 -26.57
N GLU A 654 -28.27 -20.91 -27.20
CA GLU A 654 -28.80 -21.62 -28.36
C GLU A 654 -29.21 -20.62 -29.44
N GLY A 655 -28.98 -20.98 -30.69
CA GLY A 655 -29.36 -20.14 -31.81
C GLY A 655 -29.07 -20.78 -33.14
N ARG A 656 -28.89 -19.92 -34.15
CA ARG A 656 -28.69 -20.35 -35.53
C ARG A 656 -27.54 -19.60 -36.17
N VAL A 657 -26.76 -20.32 -36.97
CA VAL A 657 -25.69 -19.75 -37.79
C VAL A 657 -25.95 -20.02 -39.27
N HIS A 658 -25.42 -19.13 -40.09
CA HIS A 658 -25.49 -19.15 -41.54
C HIS A 658 -24.06 -19.16 -42.08
N ARG A 659 -23.87 -19.72 -43.28
CA ARG A 659 -22.56 -19.64 -43.94
C ARG A 659 -22.31 -18.19 -44.33
N ALA A 660 -21.15 -17.64 -43.98
CA ALA A 660 -20.81 -16.27 -44.35
C ALA A 660 -20.80 -16.14 -45.87
N GLY A 661 -21.60 -15.22 -46.42
CA GLY A 661 -21.66 -14.98 -47.87
C GLY A 661 -20.32 -14.48 -48.38
N GLY A 662 -19.71 -15.22 -49.32
CA GLY A 662 -18.50 -14.79 -49.99
C GLY A 662 -18.82 -13.63 -50.94
N THR A 663 -18.37 -12.43 -50.63
CA THR A 663 -18.28 -11.35 -51.61
C THR A 663 -16.90 -11.33 -52.25
N GLU A 664 -16.95 -11.20 -53.57
CA GLU A 664 -15.87 -11.43 -54.52
C GLU A 664 -14.64 -10.54 -54.33
N SER A 665 -13.49 -11.18 -54.50
CA SER A 665 -12.25 -10.56 -54.95
C SER A 665 -12.51 -9.74 -56.22
N THR A 666 -12.45 -8.40 -56.12
CA THR A 666 -12.16 -7.54 -57.27
C THR A 666 -10.75 -7.00 -57.14
N ALA A 667 -9.84 -7.66 -57.86
CA ALA A 667 -8.54 -7.12 -58.20
C ALA A 667 -8.72 -5.82 -59.00
N GLY A 668 -7.96 -4.79 -58.62
CA GLY A 668 -7.95 -3.48 -59.28
C GLY A 668 -6.62 -2.79 -59.10
N THR A 669 -5.65 -3.24 -59.89
CA THR A 669 -4.32 -2.67 -60.14
C THR A 669 -4.33 -1.15 -60.35
N GLU A 670 -3.30 -0.49 -59.82
CA GLU A 670 -2.88 0.86 -60.15
C GLU A 670 -2.70 1.06 -61.67
N SER A 671 -3.23 2.16 -62.22
CA SER A 671 -2.72 2.80 -63.44
C SER A 671 -3.28 4.21 -63.64
N THR A 672 -2.41 5.20 -63.43
CA THR A 672 -2.22 6.48 -64.12
C THR A 672 -3.34 7.12 -64.98
N ALA A 673 -3.55 8.41 -64.68
CA ALA A 673 -3.66 9.56 -65.59
C ALA A 673 -4.92 9.77 -66.46
N GLY A 674 -5.41 11.01 -66.42
CA GLY A 674 -5.65 11.78 -67.65
C GLY A 674 -7.08 12.18 -68.00
N THR A 675 -7.34 13.49 -67.84
CA THR A 675 -8.05 14.38 -68.79
C THR A 675 -9.56 14.23 -69.08
N ALA A 676 -10.28 15.28 -68.63
CA ALA A 676 -11.06 16.24 -69.44
C ALA A 676 -12.35 15.83 -70.20
N GLY A 677 -13.33 16.73 -70.10
CA GLY A 677 -14.42 16.92 -71.07
C GLY A 677 -15.81 16.81 -70.44
N THR A 678 -16.43 17.92 -70.00
CA THR A 678 -17.49 18.67 -70.74
C THR A 678 -18.76 17.85 -70.92
N GLU A 679 -19.89 18.16 -70.28
CA GLU A 679 -20.89 19.22 -70.54
C GLU A 679 -22.23 18.51 -70.20
N SER A 680 -23.34 19.05 -69.73
CA SER A 680 -23.97 20.36 -69.86
C SER A 680 -25.32 20.28 -69.10
N THR A 681 -25.70 21.38 -68.43
CA THR A 681 -27.05 21.96 -68.20
C THR A 681 -28.20 21.08 -67.65
N ALA A 682 -29.22 21.54 -66.95
CA ALA A 682 -29.63 22.76 -66.23
C ALA A 682 -30.96 22.40 -65.52
N GLY A 683 -31.38 23.18 -64.51
CA GLY A 683 -32.82 23.37 -64.24
C GLY A 683 -33.37 22.97 -62.87
N THR A 684 -33.30 23.91 -61.93
CA THR A 684 -34.43 24.43 -61.10
C THR A 684 -35.37 23.48 -60.31
N ALA A 685 -35.23 23.58 -58.98
CA ALA A 685 -36.25 23.89 -57.96
C ALA A 685 -37.62 23.17 -57.94
N SER A 686 -37.93 22.50 -56.82
CA SER A 686 -38.87 22.99 -55.78
C SER A 686 -39.42 21.83 -54.93
N MET A 687 -39.57 22.10 -53.63
CA MET A 687 -40.11 21.22 -52.61
C MET A 687 -41.59 20.89 -52.79
N ALA A 688 -41.97 19.64 -52.47
CA ALA A 688 -43.18 19.28 -51.74
C ALA A 688 -43.08 17.80 -51.30
N GLY A 689 -43.41 17.53 -50.03
CA GLY A 689 -43.21 16.24 -49.39
C GLY A 689 -44.17 15.13 -49.85
N ALA A 690 -43.76 13.89 -49.57
CA ALA A 690 -44.65 12.78 -49.28
C ALA A 690 -43.85 11.72 -48.51
N GLU A 691 -44.34 11.36 -47.33
CA GLU A 691 -43.97 10.17 -46.61
C GLU A 691 -44.12 8.93 -47.52
N SER A 692 -43.09 8.09 -47.58
CA SER A 692 -43.20 6.74 -48.13
C SER A 692 -42.32 5.80 -47.31
N THR A 693 -43.02 5.05 -46.46
CA THR A 693 -42.66 3.73 -45.95
C THR A 693 -41.91 2.88 -46.97
N ALA A 694 -40.73 2.38 -46.61
CA ALA A 694 -40.11 1.20 -47.21
C ALA A 694 -39.16 0.58 -46.18
N ASP A 695 -39.79 -0.08 -45.21
CA ASP A 695 -39.20 -1.11 -44.37
C ASP A 695 -39.33 -2.43 -45.16
N THR A 696 -38.26 -2.89 -45.80
CA THR A 696 -38.05 -4.29 -46.22
C THR A 696 -36.59 -4.45 -46.66
N ALA A 697 -35.72 -4.83 -45.73
CA ALA A 697 -34.48 -5.51 -46.08
C ALA A 697 -34.80 -7.01 -46.20
N ASP A 698 -34.64 -7.53 -47.41
CA ASP A 698 -34.76 -8.94 -47.79
C ASP A 698 -34.05 -9.84 -46.78
N HIS A 699 -34.81 -10.74 -46.15
CA HIS A 699 -34.28 -11.86 -45.40
C HIS A 699 -34.00 -13.00 -46.40
N ASP A 700 -32.74 -13.37 -46.55
CA ASP A 700 -32.37 -14.67 -47.12
C ASP A 700 -32.90 -15.78 -46.19
N ASP A 701 -34.06 -16.34 -46.53
CA ASP A 701 -34.83 -17.30 -45.75
C ASP A 701 -34.30 -18.74 -45.95
N SER A 702 -32.97 -18.90 -45.89
CA SER A 702 -32.31 -20.20 -45.76
C SER A 702 -32.36 -20.62 -44.28
N PRO A 703 -32.93 -21.78 -43.90
CA PRO A 703 -33.06 -22.16 -42.49
C PRO A 703 -31.67 -22.29 -41.85
N GLY A 704 -31.31 -21.31 -41.02
CA GLY A 704 -30.03 -21.28 -40.31
C GLY A 704 -29.80 -22.59 -39.54
N SER A 705 -28.55 -23.06 -39.53
CA SER A 705 -28.19 -24.31 -38.87
C SER A 705 -28.13 -24.13 -37.36
N PRO A 706 -28.62 -25.09 -36.57
CA PRO A 706 -28.61 -24.98 -35.12
C PRO A 706 -27.17 -24.90 -34.60
N CYS A 707 -26.95 -24.01 -33.64
CA CYS A 707 -25.68 -23.84 -32.96
C CYS A 707 -25.96 -23.62 -31.47
N SER A 708 -25.26 -24.35 -30.61
CA SER A 708 -25.32 -24.17 -29.17
C SER A 708 -23.93 -24.07 -28.56
N MET A 709 -23.83 -23.30 -27.48
CA MET A 709 -22.61 -23.17 -26.69
C MET A 709 -22.92 -23.57 -25.25
N ALA A 710 -22.14 -24.50 -24.71
CA ALA A 710 -22.18 -24.89 -23.31
C ALA A 710 -20.88 -24.46 -22.66
N LEU A 711 -20.88 -23.27 -22.07
CA LEU A 711 -19.69 -22.61 -21.55
C LEU A 711 -19.68 -22.66 -20.01
N THR A 712 -18.49 -22.76 -19.44
CA THR A 712 -18.23 -22.45 -18.03
C THR A 712 -17.44 -21.15 -17.97
N LEU A 713 -18.07 -20.12 -17.39
CA LEU A 713 -17.47 -18.84 -17.13
C LEU A 713 -16.84 -18.88 -15.75
N SER A 714 -15.59 -18.47 -15.66
CA SER A 714 -14.78 -18.58 -14.47
C SER A 714 -14.02 -17.28 -14.22
N ILE A 715 -13.96 -16.90 -12.95
CA ILE A 715 -13.26 -15.72 -12.47
C ILE A 715 -12.23 -16.24 -11.49
N ALA A 716 -10.95 -16.09 -11.83
CA ALA A 716 -9.84 -16.48 -10.97
C ALA A 716 -9.73 -15.55 -9.75
N SER A 717 -10.11 -14.28 -9.91
CA SER A 717 -10.07 -13.29 -8.84
C SER A 717 -10.93 -12.07 -9.12
N MET A 718 -11.32 -11.35 -8.07
CA MET A 718 -11.92 -10.03 -8.22
C MET A 718 -10.96 -9.01 -8.86
N TYR A 719 -9.64 -9.20 -8.74
CA TYR A 719 -8.62 -8.46 -9.50
C TYR A 719 -8.82 -8.56 -11.02
N GLN A 720 -9.04 -9.77 -11.54
CA GLN A 720 -9.29 -10.03 -12.97
C GLN A 720 -10.51 -9.23 -13.48
N LEU A 721 -11.55 -9.13 -12.65
CA LEU A 721 -12.74 -8.36 -13.00
C LEU A 721 -12.53 -6.85 -12.91
N VAL A 722 -11.94 -6.35 -11.82
CA VAL A 722 -11.82 -4.90 -11.59
C VAL A 722 -10.82 -4.27 -12.55
N LYS A 723 -9.69 -4.94 -12.83
CA LYS A 723 -8.63 -4.40 -13.68
C LYS A 723 -8.78 -4.79 -15.14
N GLU A 724 -8.95 -6.08 -15.42
CA GLU A 724 -8.96 -6.59 -16.80
C GLU A 724 -10.37 -6.58 -17.40
N ARG A 725 -11.41 -6.46 -16.55
CA ARG A 725 -12.83 -6.65 -16.92
C ARG A 725 -13.03 -7.95 -17.69
N ARG A 726 -12.23 -8.97 -17.35
CA ARG A 726 -12.11 -10.22 -18.11
C ARG A 726 -12.70 -11.38 -17.33
N ILE A 727 -13.34 -12.30 -18.04
CA ILE A 727 -13.86 -13.55 -17.52
C ILE A 727 -13.25 -14.67 -18.35
N ASP A 728 -12.70 -15.70 -17.69
CA ASP A 728 -12.15 -16.87 -18.35
C ASP A 728 -13.26 -17.82 -18.80
N VAL A 729 -13.17 -18.31 -20.02
CA VAL A 729 -14.17 -19.22 -20.61
C VAL A 729 -13.55 -20.56 -20.96
N SER A 730 -14.26 -21.62 -20.59
CA SER A 730 -14.03 -23.00 -21.02
C SER A 730 -15.36 -23.63 -21.46
N GLY A 731 -15.34 -24.81 -22.06
CA GLY A 731 -16.55 -25.52 -22.47
C GLY A 731 -16.52 -25.93 -23.94
N GLU A 732 -17.69 -26.17 -24.50
CA GLU A 732 -17.83 -26.75 -25.84
C GLU A 732 -18.86 -25.98 -26.68
N ILE A 733 -18.65 -26.02 -27.99
CA ILE A 733 -19.51 -25.40 -28.99
C ILE A 733 -19.96 -26.46 -29.97
N THR A 734 -21.26 -26.70 -30.04
CA THR A 734 -21.87 -27.67 -30.94
C THR A 734 -22.52 -26.94 -32.10
N CYS A 735 -21.87 -27.00 -33.25
CA CYS A 735 -22.38 -26.41 -34.49
C CYS A 735 -22.20 -27.42 -35.64
N PRO A 736 -23.20 -28.29 -35.89
CA PRO A 736 -23.09 -29.36 -36.89
C PRO A 736 -22.77 -28.88 -38.31
N ALA A 737 -23.10 -27.63 -38.63
CA ALA A 737 -22.75 -27.01 -39.92
C ALA A 737 -21.26 -26.64 -40.04
N ALA A 738 -20.58 -26.39 -38.92
CA ALA A 738 -19.16 -26.08 -38.87
C ALA A 738 -18.31 -27.35 -38.68
N HIS A 739 -18.69 -28.22 -37.75
CA HIS A 739 -18.02 -29.48 -37.47
C HIS A 739 -19.01 -30.51 -36.89
N ALA A 740 -18.83 -31.79 -37.23
CA ALA A 740 -19.76 -32.85 -36.83
C ALA A 740 -19.73 -33.16 -35.32
N GLU A 741 -18.54 -33.04 -34.71
CA GLU A 741 -18.32 -33.18 -33.27
C GLU A 741 -18.14 -31.80 -32.59
N PRO A 742 -18.42 -31.66 -31.28
CA PRO A 742 -18.27 -30.40 -30.56
C PRO A 742 -16.84 -29.85 -30.62
N LEU A 743 -16.74 -28.53 -30.79
CA LEU A 743 -15.48 -27.80 -30.73
C LEU A 743 -15.17 -27.46 -29.27
N THR A 744 -14.00 -27.84 -28.78
CA THR A 744 -13.60 -27.60 -27.38
C THR A 744 -12.86 -26.27 -27.24
N VAL A 745 -13.24 -25.45 -26.27
CA VAL A 745 -12.55 -24.19 -25.96
C VAL A 745 -11.20 -24.48 -25.31
N VAL A 746 -10.11 -24.12 -26.00
CA VAL A 746 -8.73 -24.23 -25.49
C VAL A 746 -8.33 -22.95 -24.76
N HIS A 747 -8.75 -21.81 -25.28
CA HIS A 747 -8.53 -20.52 -24.64
C HIS A 747 -9.71 -19.60 -24.91
N GLY A 748 -10.45 -19.23 -23.88
CA GLY A 748 -11.57 -18.30 -24.01
C GLY A 748 -11.50 -17.15 -23.03
N ASP A 749 -11.87 -15.97 -23.52
CA ASP A 749 -11.99 -14.73 -22.76
C ASP A 749 -13.30 -14.02 -23.10
N ILE A 750 -13.92 -13.42 -22.08
CA ILE A 750 -15.00 -12.43 -22.25
C ILE A 750 -14.54 -11.12 -21.62
N TRP A 751 -14.66 -10.02 -22.35
CA TRP A 751 -14.49 -8.67 -21.80
C TRP A 751 -15.84 -8.02 -21.53
N VAL A 752 -16.01 -7.53 -20.30
CA VAL A 752 -17.16 -6.74 -19.86
C VAL A 752 -16.89 -5.27 -20.16
N ARG A 753 -17.80 -4.64 -20.92
CA ARG A 753 -17.66 -3.27 -21.44
C ARG A 753 -16.27 -3.03 -22.04
N PRO A 754 -15.94 -3.73 -23.14
CA PRO A 754 -14.69 -3.46 -23.85
C PRO A 754 -14.66 -1.98 -24.25
N GLU A 755 -13.47 -1.35 -24.15
CA GLU A 755 -13.28 0.07 -24.44
C GLU A 755 -14.22 0.99 -23.63
N GLU A 756 -14.53 0.61 -22.39
CA GLU A 756 -15.49 1.31 -21.51
C GLU A 756 -16.91 1.42 -22.09
N GLY A 757 -17.27 0.57 -23.05
CA GLY A 757 -18.55 0.67 -23.74
C GLY A 757 -18.66 1.88 -24.68
N ILE A 758 -17.53 2.50 -25.02
CA ILE A 758 -17.45 3.52 -26.05
C ILE A 758 -17.57 2.80 -27.41
N PRO A 759 -18.50 3.20 -28.29
CA PRO A 759 -18.65 2.59 -29.60
C PRO A 759 -17.52 3.04 -30.55
N GLN A 760 -16.95 2.10 -31.30
CA GLN A 760 -15.85 2.30 -32.24
C GLN A 760 -16.24 3.14 -33.48
N GLN A 761 -17.54 3.37 -33.73
CA GLN A 761 -18.04 4.20 -34.82
C GLN A 761 -19.11 5.16 -34.28
N HIS A 762 -19.34 6.27 -34.99
CA HIS A 762 -20.45 7.20 -34.74
C HIS A 762 -21.79 6.46 -34.91
N GLY A 763 -22.31 5.88 -33.83
CA GLY A 763 -23.53 5.11 -33.85
C GLY A 763 -24.05 4.76 -32.44
N LEU A 764 -25.31 4.34 -32.37
CA LEU A 764 -26.03 4.04 -31.12
C LEU A 764 -25.82 2.61 -30.61
N LYS A 765 -24.84 1.86 -31.15
CA LYS A 765 -24.53 0.47 -30.76
C LYS A 765 -23.36 0.47 -29.77
N HIS A 766 -23.63 0.28 -28.49
CA HIS A 766 -22.58 0.27 -27.47
C HIS A 766 -22.18 -1.16 -27.13
N PRO A 767 -20.89 -1.53 -27.19
CA PRO A 767 -20.47 -2.88 -26.87
C PRO A 767 -20.61 -3.14 -25.36
N LEU A 768 -21.29 -4.23 -25.02
CA LEU A 768 -21.54 -4.67 -23.65
C LEU A 768 -20.61 -5.82 -23.27
N LEU A 769 -20.52 -6.86 -24.11
CA LEU A 769 -19.65 -8.01 -23.92
C LEU A 769 -18.95 -8.33 -25.24
N ARG A 770 -17.68 -8.74 -25.17
CA ARG A 770 -16.93 -9.31 -26.29
C ARG A 770 -16.36 -10.66 -25.89
N TYR A 771 -16.69 -11.70 -26.65
CA TYR A 771 -16.23 -13.07 -26.49
C TYR A 771 -15.12 -13.30 -27.52
N ARG A 772 -13.98 -13.86 -27.09
CA ARG A 772 -12.93 -14.33 -28.01
C ARG A 772 -12.48 -15.71 -27.56
N LEU A 773 -12.74 -16.70 -28.41
CA LEU A 773 -12.49 -18.10 -28.11
C LEU A 773 -11.57 -18.69 -29.17
N ARG A 774 -10.54 -19.41 -28.73
CA ARG A 774 -9.77 -20.36 -29.53
C ARG A 774 -10.27 -21.75 -29.20
N LEU A 775 -10.64 -22.50 -30.24
CA LEU A 775 -11.28 -23.79 -30.13
C LEU A 775 -10.46 -24.83 -30.89
N HIS A 776 -10.54 -26.10 -30.49
CA HIS A 776 -10.06 -27.22 -31.29
C HIS A 776 -11.23 -28.14 -31.67
N ASP A 777 -11.17 -28.72 -32.87
CA ASP A 777 -12.01 -29.88 -33.19
C ASP A 777 -11.43 -31.18 -32.61
N ALA A 778 -12.15 -32.30 -32.79
CA ALA A 778 -11.76 -33.62 -32.29
C ALA A 778 -10.42 -34.13 -32.84
N ASP A 779 -10.01 -33.64 -34.01
CA ASP A 779 -8.72 -33.93 -34.64
C ASP A 779 -7.60 -32.97 -34.13
N GLY A 780 -7.90 -32.06 -33.23
CA GLY A 780 -6.97 -31.07 -32.67
C GLY A 780 -6.68 -29.90 -33.60
N ARG A 781 -7.49 -29.67 -34.65
CA ARG A 781 -7.28 -28.56 -35.58
C ARG A 781 -7.88 -27.28 -35.02
N PRO A 782 -7.22 -26.12 -35.23
CA PRO A 782 -7.62 -24.89 -34.58
C PRO A 782 -8.74 -24.11 -35.30
N TRP A 783 -9.64 -23.57 -34.49
CA TRP A 783 -10.76 -22.72 -34.85
C TRP A 783 -10.78 -21.48 -33.95
N TRP A 784 -11.45 -20.43 -34.40
CA TRP A 784 -11.70 -19.24 -33.60
C TRP A 784 -13.18 -18.85 -33.65
N LEU A 785 -13.69 -18.34 -32.53
CA LEU A 785 -14.99 -17.70 -32.44
C LEU A 785 -14.85 -16.32 -31.83
N GLU A 786 -15.48 -15.34 -32.46
CA GLU A 786 -15.63 -14.00 -31.91
C GLU A 786 -17.11 -13.66 -31.75
N GLY A 787 -17.49 -13.23 -30.55
CA GLY A 787 -18.87 -12.91 -30.21
C GLY A 787 -19.00 -11.50 -29.67
N HIS A 788 -20.07 -10.80 -30.03
CA HIS A 788 -20.34 -9.45 -29.54
C HIS A 788 -21.77 -9.27 -29.08
N LYS A 789 -21.92 -8.59 -27.94
CA LYS A 789 -23.19 -8.17 -27.38
C LYS A 789 -23.24 -6.65 -27.36
N TYR A 790 -24.33 -6.07 -27.85
CA TYR A 790 -24.48 -4.61 -27.97
C TYR A 790 -25.75 -4.10 -27.27
N ALA A 791 -25.67 -2.92 -26.66
CA ALA A 791 -26.83 -2.13 -26.24
C ALA A 791 -27.28 -1.18 -27.35
N ARG A 792 -28.60 -1.03 -27.55
CA ARG A 792 -29.20 -0.01 -28.44
C ARG A 792 -30.41 0.65 -27.76
N ALA A 793 -30.68 1.91 -28.08
CA ALA A 793 -31.89 2.61 -27.64
C ALA A 793 -33.14 2.14 -28.44
N ARG A 794 -33.79 1.03 -28.02
CA ARG A 794 -35.04 0.50 -28.61
C ARG A 794 -35.98 -0.06 -27.52
N ARG A 795 -37.29 -0.18 -27.84
CA ARG A 795 -38.37 -0.58 -26.91
C ARG A 795 -38.22 -1.97 -26.27
N ASP A 796 -37.44 -2.88 -26.86
CA ASP A 796 -37.26 -4.24 -26.35
C ASP A 796 -35.84 -4.43 -25.79
N LEU A 797 -35.61 -3.87 -24.59
CA LEU A 797 -34.33 -3.93 -23.88
C LEU A 797 -34.02 -5.37 -23.42
N TRP A 798 -35.06 -6.17 -23.17
CA TRP A 798 -34.97 -7.49 -22.54
C TRP A 798 -34.55 -8.61 -23.51
N ARG A 799 -34.83 -8.44 -24.82
CA ARG A 799 -34.30 -9.33 -25.86
C ARG A 799 -32.83 -9.02 -26.20
N GLN A 800 -32.44 -7.74 -26.17
CA GLN A 800 -31.07 -7.28 -26.46
C GLN A 800 -30.04 -7.72 -25.40
N THR A 801 -30.46 -7.83 -24.15
CA THR A 801 -29.61 -8.32 -23.06
C THR A 801 -29.34 -9.82 -23.10
N ARG A 802 -29.88 -10.57 -24.07
CA ARG A 802 -29.70 -12.04 -24.17
C ARG A 802 -29.14 -12.52 -25.50
N ALA A 803 -29.16 -11.68 -26.54
CA ALA A 803 -28.64 -11.98 -27.87
C ALA A 803 -27.13 -11.72 -27.97
N LEU A 804 -26.40 -12.70 -28.53
CA LEU A 804 -24.98 -12.66 -28.83
C LEU A 804 -24.80 -12.91 -30.33
N THR A 805 -24.25 -11.93 -31.05
CA THR A 805 -23.85 -12.11 -32.44
C THR A 805 -22.51 -12.82 -32.45
N ILE A 806 -22.38 -13.92 -33.21
CA ILE A 806 -21.16 -14.73 -33.27
C ILE A 806 -20.64 -14.86 -34.71
N GLU A 807 -19.32 -14.90 -34.82
CA GLU A 807 -18.58 -15.24 -36.03
C GLU A 807 -17.64 -16.41 -35.71
N LEU A 808 -17.62 -17.42 -36.57
CA LEU A 808 -16.85 -18.66 -36.37
C LEU A 808 -16.07 -18.99 -37.64
N GLY A 809 -14.78 -19.26 -37.50
CA GLY A 809 -13.89 -19.58 -38.61
C GLY A 809 -12.72 -20.47 -38.20
N ARG A 810 -11.95 -20.91 -39.20
CA ARG A 810 -10.68 -21.62 -38.96
C ARG A 810 -9.56 -20.62 -38.66
N GLU A 811 -8.59 -21.01 -37.84
CA GLU A 811 -7.48 -20.12 -37.50
C GLU A 811 -6.71 -19.69 -38.76
N GLY A 812 -6.57 -18.37 -38.97
CA GLY A 812 -5.95 -17.78 -40.17
C GLY A 812 -6.90 -17.55 -41.36
N GLU A 813 -8.16 -17.98 -41.26
CA GLU A 813 -9.19 -17.78 -42.29
C GLU A 813 -10.27 -16.79 -41.82
N PRO A 814 -10.95 -16.06 -42.73
CA PRO A 814 -12.11 -15.23 -42.39
C PRO A 814 -13.27 -16.08 -41.84
N ALA A 815 -14.25 -15.42 -41.22
CA ALA A 815 -15.41 -16.10 -40.65
C ALA A 815 -16.11 -16.95 -41.72
N ALA A 816 -16.22 -18.25 -41.47
CA ALA A 816 -16.94 -19.18 -42.34
C ALA A 816 -18.43 -19.20 -42.01
N PHE A 817 -18.79 -18.85 -40.76
CA PHE A 817 -20.16 -18.81 -40.28
C PHE A 817 -20.40 -17.55 -39.46
N THR A 818 -21.61 -16.99 -39.59
CA THR A 818 -22.10 -15.87 -38.79
C THR A 818 -23.51 -16.17 -38.30
N GLY A 819 -23.87 -15.71 -37.12
CA GLY A 819 -25.19 -15.98 -36.57
C GLY A 819 -25.50 -15.28 -35.25
N GLU A 820 -26.65 -15.61 -34.69
CA GLU A 820 -27.09 -15.09 -33.39
C GLU A 820 -27.45 -16.26 -32.49
N VAL A 821 -26.87 -16.26 -31.29
CA VAL A 821 -27.20 -17.20 -30.21
C VAL A 821 -27.77 -16.43 -29.03
N VAL A 822 -28.74 -17.02 -28.34
CA VAL A 822 -29.49 -16.37 -27.28
C VAL A 822 -29.43 -17.23 -26.02
N VAL A 823 -29.27 -16.61 -24.86
CA VAL A 823 -29.46 -17.30 -23.57
C VAL A 823 -30.96 -17.57 -23.37
N PRO A 824 -31.40 -18.83 -23.22
CA PRO A 824 -32.82 -19.14 -23.00
C PRO A 824 -33.40 -18.41 -21.77
N ALA A 825 -34.66 -17.97 -21.88
CA ALA A 825 -35.29 -17.11 -20.86
C ALA A 825 -35.49 -17.82 -19.52
N ASP A 826 -35.73 -19.12 -19.57
CA ASP A 826 -35.98 -20.05 -18.47
C ASP A 826 -34.70 -20.53 -17.78
N SER A 827 -33.55 -20.52 -18.46
CA SER A 827 -32.25 -20.85 -17.86
C SER A 827 -31.53 -19.64 -17.25
N TYR A 828 -31.86 -18.40 -17.65
CA TYR A 828 -31.11 -17.20 -17.24
C TYR A 828 -30.93 -17.05 -15.71
N VAL A 829 -32.02 -17.12 -14.93
CA VAL A 829 -31.94 -16.97 -13.46
C VAL A 829 -31.19 -18.17 -12.84
N ARG A 830 -31.48 -19.38 -13.32
CA ARG A 830 -30.88 -20.60 -12.80
C ARG A 830 -29.37 -20.65 -13.06
N ASP A 831 -28.92 -20.21 -14.22
CA ASP A 831 -27.53 -20.34 -14.65
C ASP A 831 -26.68 -19.13 -14.23
N GLN A 832 -27.24 -17.91 -14.28
CA GLN A 832 -26.49 -16.66 -14.05
C GLN A 832 -26.65 -16.06 -12.64
N ILE A 833 -27.61 -16.55 -11.84
CA ILE A 833 -27.87 -16.06 -10.47
C ILE A 833 -27.75 -17.20 -9.45
N ASP A 834 -28.53 -18.27 -9.62
CA ASP A 834 -28.56 -19.38 -8.64
C ASP A 834 -27.39 -20.36 -8.84
N GLY A 835 -26.95 -20.55 -10.08
CA GLY A 835 -25.91 -21.48 -10.51
C GLY A 835 -24.49 -21.04 -10.21
N ILE A 836 -24.32 -19.84 -9.64
CA ILE A 836 -23.01 -19.32 -9.23
C ILE A 836 -22.42 -20.23 -8.15
N LYS A 837 -21.28 -20.82 -8.46
CA LYS A 837 -20.45 -21.58 -7.54
C LYS A 837 -19.27 -20.71 -7.11
N VAL A 838 -18.85 -20.90 -5.87
CA VAL A 838 -17.74 -20.16 -5.26
C VAL A 838 -16.79 -21.18 -4.65
N ALA A 839 -15.51 -20.84 -4.58
CA ALA A 839 -14.48 -21.76 -4.12
C ALA A 839 -14.88 -22.46 -2.79
N PRO A 840 -14.74 -23.79 -2.71
CA PRO A 840 -15.33 -24.59 -1.64
C PRO A 840 -14.70 -24.31 -0.26
N HIS A 841 -13.45 -23.85 -0.24
CA HIS A 841 -12.69 -23.50 0.97
C HIS A 841 -13.22 -22.25 1.70
N LEU A 842 -14.12 -21.47 1.09
CA LEU A 842 -14.72 -20.30 1.72
C LEU A 842 -15.81 -20.65 2.73
N ALA A 843 -15.88 -19.90 3.83
CA ALA A 843 -16.93 -19.98 4.83
C ALA A 843 -18.30 -19.55 4.26
N GLY A 844 -19.39 -19.95 4.94
CA GLY A 844 -20.75 -19.70 4.45
C GLY A 844 -21.10 -18.21 4.27
N ARG A 845 -20.56 -17.33 5.12
CA ARG A 845 -20.72 -15.86 4.99
C ARG A 845 -19.93 -15.32 3.79
N GLU A 846 -18.69 -15.78 3.61
CA GLU A 846 -17.80 -15.38 2.50
C GLU A 846 -18.36 -15.78 1.14
N LYS A 847 -18.93 -16.98 1.04
CA LYS A 847 -19.62 -17.44 -0.18
C LYS A 847 -20.78 -16.51 -0.58
N ARG A 848 -21.53 -15.99 0.39
CA ARG A 848 -22.62 -15.03 0.14
C ARG A 848 -22.08 -13.66 -0.27
N ALA A 849 -21.05 -13.16 0.43
CA ALA A 849 -20.40 -11.90 0.09
C ALA A 849 -19.83 -11.92 -1.33
N ALA A 850 -19.13 -12.99 -1.72
CA ALA A 850 -18.57 -13.17 -3.06
C ALA A 850 -19.65 -13.09 -4.16
N LYS A 851 -20.77 -13.80 -3.98
CA LYS A 851 -21.91 -13.77 -4.91
C LYS A 851 -22.52 -12.38 -5.04
N LEU A 852 -22.74 -11.70 -3.91
CA LEU A 852 -23.32 -10.35 -3.88
C LEU A 852 -22.41 -9.32 -4.53
N THR A 853 -21.11 -9.37 -4.24
CA THR A 853 -20.10 -8.50 -4.86
C THR A 853 -20.10 -8.67 -6.37
N TRP A 854 -20.12 -9.91 -6.87
CA TRP A 854 -20.22 -10.20 -8.29
C TRP A 854 -21.49 -9.62 -8.91
N LEU A 855 -22.66 -9.92 -8.33
CA LEU A 855 -23.94 -9.47 -8.85
C LEU A 855 -24.05 -7.93 -8.85
N ALA A 856 -23.56 -7.28 -7.80
CA ALA A 856 -23.54 -5.83 -7.68
C ALA A 856 -22.61 -5.19 -8.72
N TRP A 857 -21.37 -5.68 -8.85
CA TRP A 857 -20.40 -5.17 -9.82
C TRP A 857 -20.87 -5.38 -11.26
N PHE A 858 -21.28 -6.60 -11.61
CA PHE A 858 -21.75 -6.92 -12.95
C PHE A 858 -23.03 -6.16 -13.31
N GLY A 859 -23.97 -6.05 -12.36
CA GLY A 859 -25.19 -5.26 -12.52
C GLY A 859 -24.91 -3.77 -12.77
N LEU A 860 -23.97 -3.18 -12.02
CA LEU A 860 -23.56 -1.78 -12.20
C LEU A 860 -22.94 -1.53 -13.58
N GLU A 861 -22.01 -2.40 -14.00
CA GLU A 861 -21.34 -2.27 -15.30
C GLU A 861 -22.33 -2.47 -16.45
N MET A 862 -23.18 -3.48 -16.40
CA MET A 862 -24.24 -3.67 -17.41
C MET A 862 -25.23 -2.50 -17.44
N GLY A 863 -25.59 -1.95 -16.27
CA GLY A 863 -26.45 -0.78 -16.15
C GLY A 863 -25.85 0.48 -16.81
N ARG A 864 -24.57 0.76 -16.55
CA ARG A 864 -23.83 1.85 -17.22
C ARG A 864 -23.79 1.68 -18.74
N GLY A 865 -23.52 0.46 -19.20
CA GLY A 865 -23.51 0.14 -20.63
C GLY A 865 -24.86 0.28 -21.32
N LEU A 866 -25.96 -0.04 -20.63
CA LEU A 866 -27.33 0.09 -21.15
C LEU A 866 -27.84 1.55 -21.14
N ALA A 867 -27.38 2.38 -20.20
CA ALA A 867 -27.75 3.79 -20.11
C ALA A 867 -27.03 4.68 -21.13
N GLY A 868 -25.80 4.31 -21.53
CA GLY A 868 -24.98 5.05 -22.49
C GLY A 868 -25.67 5.44 -23.82
N PRO A 869 -26.33 4.51 -24.53
CA PRO A 869 -27.07 4.83 -25.76
C PRO A 869 -28.17 5.89 -25.58
N PHE A 870 -28.86 5.90 -24.42
CA PHE A 870 -29.92 6.88 -24.12
C PHE A 870 -29.35 8.25 -23.77
N ALA A 871 -28.26 8.30 -23.00
CA ALA A 871 -27.56 9.54 -22.70
C ALA A 871 -27.01 10.20 -23.98
N ARG A 872 -26.47 9.39 -24.92
CA ARG A 872 -26.02 9.89 -26.23
C ARG A 872 -27.15 10.32 -27.13
N ALA A 873 -28.23 9.53 -27.23
CA ALA A 873 -29.40 9.92 -28.00
C ALA A 873 -30.01 11.24 -27.45
N ALA A 874 -30.03 11.42 -26.13
CA ALA A 874 -30.47 12.67 -25.49
C ALA A 874 -29.51 13.83 -25.77
N ALA A 875 -28.20 13.61 -25.74
CA ALA A 875 -27.19 14.63 -26.07
C ALA A 875 -27.24 15.07 -27.54
N ASP A 876 -27.49 14.13 -28.47
CA ASP A 876 -27.69 14.40 -29.89
C ASP A 876 -29.03 15.14 -30.13
N LEU A 877 -30.10 14.77 -29.40
CA LEU A 877 -31.41 15.47 -29.44
C LEU A 877 -31.33 16.90 -28.90
N LEU A 878 -30.42 17.18 -27.97
CA LEU A 878 -30.21 18.49 -27.37
C LEU A 878 -29.14 19.33 -28.11
N ASP A 879 -28.62 18.82 -29.24
CA ASP A 879 -27.61 19.47 -30.09
C ASP A 879 -26.37 19.96 -29.31
N LEU A 880 -26.00 19.23 -28.25
CA LEU A 880 -24.87 19.54 -27.38
C LEU A 880 -23.51 19.18 -28.02
N ARG A 881 -23.52 18.53 -29.19
CA ARG A 881 -22.34 18.25 -29.99
C ARG A 881 -22.18 19.32 -31.07
N ARG A 882 -21.28 20.28 -30.87
CA ARG A 882 -20.77 21.09 -31.98
C ARG A 882 -20.05 20.16 -32.96
N THR A 883 -20.29 20.40 -34.25
CA THR A 883 -19.78 19.71 -35.44
C THR A 883 -18.35 19.13 -35.34
N PRO A 884 -18.08 17.98 -35.98
CA PRO A 884 -16.82 17.25 -35.84
C PRO A 884 -15.65 17.99 -36.51
N ASN A 885 -14.52 18.08 -35.79
CA ASN A 885 -13.24 18.44 -36.39
C ASN A 885 -12.70 17.25 -37.22
N PRO A 886 -12.04 17.47 -38.38
CA PRO A 886 -11.61 16.40 -39.30
C PRO A 886 -10.57 15.40 -38.75
N THR A 887 -10.02 15.65 -37.56
CA THR A 887 -8.90 14.88 -36.99
C THR A 887 -9.29 13.53 -36.39
N GLU A 888 -10.57 13.23 -36.23
CA GLU A 888 -11.04 11.98 -35.61
C GLU A 888 -11.21 10.81 -36.58
N ARG A 889 -10.94 10.98 -37.89
CA ARG A 889 -10.99 9.86 -38.86
C ARG A 889 -9.79 8.90 -38.80
N HIS A 890 -8.80 9.14 -37.94
CA HIS A 890 -7.57 8.35 -37.87
C HIS A 890 -7.22 7.83 -36.46
N ARG A 891 -8.21 7.49 -35.64
CA ARG A 891 -7.98 6.70 -34.41
C ARG A 891 -8.73 5.39 -34.44
#